data_AF-M5SWZ8-F1
#
_entry.id   AF-M5SWZ8-F1
#
_cell.length_a   1.000
_cell.length_b   1.000
_cell.length_c   1.000
_cell.angle_alpha   90.00
_cell.angle_beta   90.00
_cell.angle_gamma   90.00
#
_symmetry.space_group_name_H-M   'P 1'
#
loop_
_entity.id
_entity.type
_entity.pdbx_description
1 polymer ?
#
loop_
_entity_poly.entity_id
_entity_poly.type
_entity_poly.pdbx_seq_one_letter_code
_entity_poly.pdbx_strand_id
1 'polypeptide(L)'
;MFRTCLAFCAIVLCCELSAEQIGCVQRVPNEINQENVQLNNGTIEIHGSASIEIVPQSTVGKGDWAIEFETFCVGGVEQMTLASAFERSASPNTASKETSEYKTSTPQSLPPFMHSEAFRPHVAILEEAKGFHLAGVNMLRLDLTMKDDAVLQIRNVRLRRPQESDHEKNADSLAHAADPELLNAYLARTFASKITGVTVGMSDIQITGTVANHRTDVTLGDIPMEILLGNQSPYRELIDIEIQNDGSFEVSVPRTTLVDDRRVDRLTDRWQLYHDGPSGNVAICHARYAETVACRQPELPPAKPSSKKGLGGWSAQRSPVLKNELKDLGITAITVNIGGLHQYVSARPHPNFTKFSWQGRDYYANERELQQLDKTFREAAANNVMVSAILLISNPEKSSDEDLQRLRHPDADPSGMFAMPAVTSSEGIGYYGAILNLMAERWSRDDGIHGRVHHWIVHNEIDFGWVWTNAGRKSDIAYMDLYQRSMRMIDLIARQYDPSVRTWISLTHHWAERGNEYGYGSKRMLDLLVQFCQTEGDFPWGLAYHPYPQSLFNPRTWQDEKATFEFDTPKITPKNIEVLDAYMKLPQNRYHDAVRPVHLSENGFNSKDYSDAAQQDQAAGMALAWKKIQSLSSIEIWHYHNWIDNRREGGLKIGLRKFRDESGDPLGKKLIWNLYQAFGTPREDAEANRYLQTIGAKSWDELIHRENIH
;
A
#
# COMPACT_ATOMS: atom_id res chain seq x y z
N MET A 1 -15.52 -33.79 -58.19
CA MET A 1 -16.51 -32.70 -58.25
C MET A 1 -17.90 -33.34 -58.30
N PHE A 2 -18.49 -33.71 -57.16
CA PHE A 2 -19.92 -34.03 -56.99
C PHE A 2 -20.19 -34.46 -55.54
N ARG A 3 -20.96 -33.63 -54.82
CA ARG A 3 -22.17 -33.95 -54.04
C ARG A 3 -22.33 -33.05 -52.82
N THR A 4 -23.15 -32.04 -53.07
CA THR A 4 -24.14 -31.40 -52.20
C THR A 4 -24.67 -32.31 -51.08
N CYS A 5 -24.48 -31.90 -49.83
CA CYS A 5 -25.42 -31.92 -48.70
C CYS A 5 -24.72 -31.34 -47.46
N LEU A 6 -25.43 -30.51 -46.69
CA LEU A 6 -25.02 -29.81 -45.46
C LEU A 6 -24.33 -28.44 -45.62
N ALA A 7 -25.02 -27.53 -46.32
CA ALA A 7 -25.19 -26.17 -45.81
C ALA A 7 -26.65 -26.07 -45.32
N PHE A 8 -26.85 -25.48 -44.13
CA PHE A 8 -28.08 -25.35 -43.31
C PHE A 8 -28.15 -26.22 -42.04
N CYS A 9 -27.26 -25.98 -41.07
CA CYS A 9 -27.54 -26.22 -39.63
C CYS A 9 -26.57 -25.56 -38.63
N ALA A 10 -25.83 -24.50 -38.99
CA ALA A 10 -24.87 -23.87 -38.05
C ALA A 10 -25.03 -22.34 -37.97
N ILE A 11 -26.28 -21.84 -37.97
CA ILE A 11 -26.61 -20.43 -37.69
C ILE A 11 -27.44 -20.28 -36.39
N VAL A 12 -27.64 -21.34 -35.61
CA VAL A 12 -28.26 -21.24 -34.27
C VAL A 12 -27.57 -22.22 -33.34
N LEU A 13 -26.58 -21.74 -32.56
CA LEU A 13 -26.11 -22.26 -31.25
C LEU A 13 -24.69 -21.73 -30.92
N CYS A 14 -24.55 -20.41 -30.88
CA CYS A 14 -23.65 -19.76 -29.92
C CYS A 14 -24.53 -18.77 -29.15
N CYS A 15 -25.50 -19.30 -28.40
CA CYS A 15 -25.93 -18.57 -27.21
C CYS A 15 -24.76 -18.65 -26.24
N GLU A 16 -24.26 -17.50 -25.82
CA GLU A 16 -23.55 -17.39 -24.56
C GLU A 16 -24.30 -18.22 -23.52
N LEU A 17 -23.66 -19.27 -23.00
CA LEU A 17 -24.10 -19.91 -21.77
C LEU A 17 -23.95 -18.85 -20.67
N SER A 18 -24.94 -17.96 -20.53
CA SER A 18 -25.07 -17.15 -19.33
C SER A 18 -25.19 -18.15 -18.19
N ALA A 19 -24.18 -18.24 -17.34
CA ALA A 19 -24.24 -19.04 -16.12
C ALA A 19 -25.55 -18.71 -15.39
N GLU A 20 -26.27 -19.72 -14.92
CA GLU A 20 -27.52 -19.55 -14.18
C GLU A 20 -27.30 -18.57 -13.01
N GLN A 21 -28.07 -17.47 -12.97
CA GLN A 21 -28.04 -16.46 -11.89
C GLN A 21 -29.44 -16.14 -11.39
N ILE A 22 -29.57 -15.89 -10.09
CA ILE A 22 -30.81 -15.57 -9.40
C ILE A 22 -30.59 -14.31 -8.55
N GLY A 23 -31.30 -13.23 -8.86
CA GLY A 23 -31.32 -12.03 -8.03
C GLY A 23 -31.93 -12.32 -6.66
N CYS A 24 -31.47 -11.61 -5.62
CA CYS A 24 -31.97 -11.78 -4.26
C CYS A 24 -32.47 -10.46 -3.68
N VAL A 25 -33.50 -10.52 -2.82
CA VAL A 25 -34.06 -9.39 -2.08
C VAL A 25 -33.71 -9.52 -0.61
N GLN A 26 -33.19 -8.46 0.01
CA GLN A 26 -32.84 -8.44 1.42
C GLN A 26 -34.06 -8.00 2.26
N ARG A 27 -34.25 -8.60 3.43
CA ARG A 27 -35.29 -8.26 4.41
C ARG A 27 -34.71 -8.24 5.82
N VAL A 28 -35.38 -7.50 6.71
CA VAL A 28 -35.01 -7.41 8.14
C VAL A 28 -36.02 -8.25 8.95
N PRO A 29 -35.57 -9.29 9.67
CA PRO A 29 -36.46 -10.31 10.23
C PRO A 29 -37.33 -9.85 11.42
N ASN A 30 -36.87 -8.90 12.25
CA ASN A 30 -37.54 -8.50 13.51
C ASN A 30 -37.41 -6.99 13.81
N GLU A 31 -38.31 -6.43 14.66
CA GLU A 31 -38.27 -5.03 15.12
C GLU A 31 -36.95 -4.66 15.83
N ILE A 32 -36.34 -5.58 16.58
CA ILE A 32 -35.06 -5.36 17.28
C ILE A 32 -33.90 -5.14 16.28
N ASN A 33 -33.96 -5.72 15.08
CA ASN A 33 -32.94 -5.48 14.05
C ASN A 33 -33.14 -4.15 13.31
N GLN A 34 -34.30 -3.48 13.45
CA GLN A 34 -34.57 -2.22 12.73
C GLN A 34 -33.78 -1.04 13.30
N GLU A 35 -33.34 -1.09 14.57
CA GLU A 35 -32.48 -0.05 15.15
C GLU A 35 -31.06 -0.08 14.54
N ASN A 36 -30.59 -1.28 14.19
CA ASN A 36 -29.24 -1.51 13.66
C ASN A 36 -29.20 -1.57 12.13
N VAL A 37 -30.34 -1.75 11.44
CA VAL A 37 -30.36 -2.02 10.00
C VAL A 37 -31.23 -1.03 9.23
N GLN A 38 -30.63 -0.31 8.29
CA GLN A 38 -31.28 0.66 7.41
C GLN A 38 -31.30 0.17 5.96
N LEU A 39 -32.45 0.24 5.30
CA LEU A 39 -32.62 -0.13 3.89
C LEU A 39 -32.71 1.13 3.03
N ASN A 40 -31.71 1.36 2.18
CA ASN A 40 -31.59 2.53 1.30
C ASN A 40 -31.42 2.08 -0.16
N ASN A 41 -32.49 2.15 -0.97
CA ASN A 41 -32.46 1.93 -2.43
C ASN A 41 -31.63 0.70 -2.89
N GLY A 42 -31.87 -0.47 -2.30
CA GLY A 42 -31.18 -1.72 -2.67
C GLY A 42 -29.80 -1.92 -2.01
N THR A 43 -29.39 -1.01 -1.14
CA THR A 43 -28.26 -1.17 -0.20
C THR A 43 -28.82 -1.32 1.21
N ILE A 44 -28.31 -2.30 1.95
CA ILE A 44 -28.60 -2.50 3.37
C ILE A 44 -27.40 -2.04 4.19
N GLU A 45 -27.60 -1.10 5.10
CA GLU A 45 -26.60 -0.57 6.02
C GLU A 45 -26.85 -1.12 7.41
N ILE A 46 -25.80 -1.60 8.07
CA ILE A 46 -25.86 -2.36 9.32
C ILE A 46 -24.88 -1.73 10.31
N HIS A 47 -25.38 -1.32 11.46
CA HIS A 47 -24.66 -0.73 12.58
C HIS A 47 -24.67 -1.71 13.75
N GLY A 48 -23.55 -2.37 14.03
CA GLY A 48 -23.47 -3.41 15.06
C GLY A 48 -24.08 -4.76 14.66
N SER A 49 -24.08 -5.71 15.61
CA SER A 49 -24.49 -7.10 15.35
C SER A 49 -25.96 -7.18 14.93
N ALA A 50 -26.25 -7.92 13.86
CA ALA A 50 -27.59 -8.05 13.30
C ALA A 50 -27.75 -9.32 12.45
N SER A 51 -29.02 -9.70 12.20
CA SER A 51 -29.36 -10.74 11.22
C SER A 51 -30.15 -10.15 10.06
N ILE A 52 -29.82 -10.56 8.84
CA ILE A 52 -30.54 -10.18 7.62
C ILE A 52 -31.04 -11.43 6.90
N GLU A 53 -32.20 -11.30 6.25
CA GLU A 53 -32.77 -12.37 5.42
C GLU A 53 -32.53 -12.05 3.95
N ILE A 54 -32.13 -13.05 3.18
CA ILE A 54 -31.86 -12.95 1.74
C ILE A 54 -32.82 -13.92 1.05
N VAL A 55 -33.76 -13.37 0.29
CA VAL A 55 -34.83 -14.13 -0.39
C VAL A 55 -34.51 -14.23 -1.89
N PRO A 56 -34.24 -15.43 -2.43
CA PRO A 56 -34.06 -15.63 -3.87
C PRO A 56 -35.34 -15.26 -4.64
N GLN A 57 -35.21 -14.59 -5.78
CA GLN A 57 -36.35 -14.18 -6.60
C GLN A 57 -36.93 -15.31 -7.46
N SER A 58 -36.24 -16.45 -7.57
CA SER A 58 -36.69 -17.65 -8.26
C SER A 58 -36.19 -18.91 -7.54
N THR A 59 -36.78 -20.06 -7.89
CA THR A 59 -36.42 -21.35 -7.31
C THR A 59 -34.95 -21.67 -7.59
N VAL A 60 -34.19 -21.95 -6.53
CA VAL A 60 -32.79 -22.35 -6.63
C VAL A 60 -32.70 -23.83 -7.01
N GLY A 61 -31.98 -24.14 -8.10
CA GLY A 61 -31.77 -25.51 -8.59
C GLY A 61 -30.74 -26.30 -7.79
N LYS A 62 -30.59 -27.60 -8.09
CA LYS A 62 -29.59 -28.49 -7.47
C LYS A 62 -28.16 -28.14 -7.88
N GLY A 63 -27.20 -28.61 -7.08
CA GLY A 63 -25.76 -28.47 -7.29
C GLY A 63 -25.17 -27.28 -6.56
N ASP A 64 -23.87 -27.05 -6.76
CA ASP A 64 -23.17 -25.97 -6.07
C ASP A 64 -23.59 -24.59 -6.60
N TRP A 65 -23.64 -23.64 -5.67
CA TRP A 65 -23.93 -22.24 -5.92
C TRP A 65 -22.86 -21.37 -5.25
N ALA A 66 -22.72 -20.14 -5.71
CA ALA A 66 -21.99 -19.10 -5.03
C ALA A 66 -22.97 -17.97 -4.70
N ILE A 67 -22.89 -17.46 -3.48
CA ILE A 67 -23.54 -16.20 -3.12
C ILE A 67 -22.56 -15.06 -3.37
N GLU A 68 -23.02 -14.04 -4.10
CA GLU A 68 -22.23 -12.88 -4.46
C GLU A 68 -22.97 -11.60 -4.07
N PHE A 69 -22.25 -10.65 -3.49
CA PHE A 69 -22.75 -9.32 -3.18
C PHE A 69 -21.59 -8.34 -3.01
N GLU A 70 -21.86 -7.04 -3.07
CA GLU A 70 -20.85 -6.00 -2.82
C GLU A 70 -20.93 -5.52 -1.37
N THR A 71 -19.76 -5.33 -0.74
CA THR A 71 -19.64 -4.87 0.64
C THR A 71 -18.77 -3.64 0.79
N PHE A 72 -19.15 -2.75 1.69
CA PHE A 72 -18.33 -1.67 2.23
C PHE A 72 -18.36 -1.83 3.75
N CYS A 73 -17.22 -1.91 4.42
CA CYS A 73 -17.19 -2.27 5.84
C CYS A 73 -16.17 -1.43 6.62
N VAL A 74 -16.65 -0.74 7.64
CA VAL A 74 -15.86 0.02 8.58
C VAL A 74 -15.84 -0.76 9.90
N GLY A 75 -14.69 -0.92 10.55
CA GLY A 75 -14.58 -1.65 11.83
C GLY A 75 -14.51 -3.18 11.71
N GLY A 76 -14.86 -3.75 10.55
CA GLY A 76 -14.82 -5.19 10.26
C GLY A 76 -16.01 -5.96 10.82
N VAL A 77 -16.20 -7.20 10.36
CA VAL A 77 -17.17 -8.16 10.92
C VAL A 77 -16.40 -9.25 11.65
N GLU A 78 -16.75 -9.54 12.90
CA GLU A 78 -16.03 -10.52 13.72
C GLU A 78 -16.43 -11.95 13.35
N GLN A 79 -17.72 -12.17 13.14
CA GLN A 79 -18.24 -13.47 12.69
C GLN A 79 -19.38 -13.26 11.71
N MET A 80 -19.42 -14.12 10.70
CA MET A 80 -20.45 -14.12 9.67
C MET A 80 -20.87 -15.55 9.41
N THR A 81 -22.15 -15.85 9.59
CA THR A 81 -22.67 -17.18 9.30
C THR A 81 -23.90 -17.11 8.42
N LEU A 82 -23.96 -17.99 7.42
CA LEU A 82 -25.09 -18.12 6.52
C LEU A 82 -25.81 -19.43 6.82
N ALA A 83 -27.14 -19.42 6.92
CA ALA A 83 -27.96 -20.60 7.08
C ALA A 83 -29.05 -20.65 6.00
N SER A 84 -29.33 -21.83 5.45
CA SER A 84 -30.45 -22.04 4.54
C SER A 84 -31.74 -22.35 5.31
N ALA A 85 -32.84 -21.72 4.91
CA ALA A 85 -34.14 -21.83 5.56
C ALA A 85 -35.18 -22.36 4.55
N PHE A 86 -35.89 -23.41 4.95
CA PHE A 86 -36.92 -24.08 4.16
C PHE A 86 -38.27 -24.02 4.88
N GLU A 87 -39.37 -23.79 4.15
CA GLU A 87 -40.71 -23.87 4.73
C GLU A 87 -40.97 -25.28 5.28
N ARG A 88 -41.49 -25.36 6.51
CA ARG A 88 -42.03 -26.62 7.03
C ARG A 88 -43.20 -27.05 6.15
N SER A 89 -43.19 -28.30 5.67
CA SER A 89 -44.41 -28.90 5.13
C SER A 89 -45.47 -28.89 6.24
N ALA A 90 -46.56 -28.15 6.03
CA ALA A 90 -47.66 -28.10 6.99
C ALA A 90 -48.16 -29.53 7.26
N SER A 91 -48.03 -29.98 8.50
CA SER A 91 -48.74 -31.18 8.96
C SER A 91 -50.24 -30.83 8.98
N PRO A 92 -51.15 -31.64 8.41
CA PRO A 92 -52.52 -31.21 8.08
C PRO A 92 -53.46 -30.96 9.27
N ASN A 93 -52.96 -30.85 10.51
CA ASN A 93 -53.76 -30.62 11.69
C ASN A 93 -53.09 -29.61 12.63
N THR A 94 -53.30 -28.31 12.37
CA THR A 94 -53.54 -27.26 13.38
C THR A 94 -53.77 -25.93 12.67
N ALA A 95 -54.99 -25.40 12.79
CA ALA A 95 -55.33 -24.06 12.34
C ALA A 95 -54.99 -23.05 13.45
N SER A 96 -53.83 -22.40 13.33
CA SER A 96 -53.54 -21.14 14.02
C SER A 96 -52.78 -20.22 13.06
N LYS A 97 -53.25 -18.98 12.94
CA LYS A 97 -52.66 -17.92 12.13
C LYS A 97 -51.27 -17.53 12.64
N GLU A 98 -50.42 -17.15 11.68
CA GLU A 98 -49.26 -16.25 11.81
C GLU A 98 -48.04 -16.76 12.58
N THR A 99 -47.22 -17.54 11.87
CA THR A 99 -45.77 -17.36 11.67
C THR A 99 -45.31 -18.51 10.76
N SER A 100 -44.74 -18.20 9.60
CA SER A 100 -44.11 -19.24 8.77
C SER A 100 -42.89 -19.77 9.50
N GLU A 101 -43.03 -20.88 10.24
CA GLU A 101 -41.90 -21.54 10.89
C GLU A 101 -40.99 -22.18 9.83
N TYR A 102 -39.88 -21.50 9.52
CA TYR A 102 -38.83 -22.07 8.69
C TYR A 102 -37.99 -23.08 9.48
N LYS A 103 -37.60 -24.18 8.83
CA LYS A 103 -36.53 -25.06 9.34
C LYS A 103 -35.19 -24.54 8.80
N THR A 104 -34.33 -24.03 9.67
CA THR A 104 -32.98 -23.61 9.33
C THR A 104 -32.00 -24.78 9.35
N SER A 105 -31.07 -24.80 8.39
CA SER A 105 -29.94 -25.72 8.37
C SER A 105 -28.84 -25.29 9.35
N THR A 106 -27.84 -26.14 9.54
CA THR A 106 -26.62 -25.78 10.28
C THR A 106 -25.94 -24.60 9.58
N PRO A 107 -25.70 -23.47 10.27
CA PRO A 107 -25.04 -22.32 9.65
C PRO A 107 -23.63 -22.67 9.17
N GLN A 108 -23.29 -22.22 7.96
CA GLN A 108 -21.93 -22.23 7.43
C GLN A 108 -21.26 -20.91 7.81
N SER A 109 -20.06 -20.98 8.39
CA SER A 109 -19.24 -19.79 8.56
C SER A 109 -18.79 -19.28 7.20
N LEU A 110 -19.00 -18.00 6.94
CA LEU A 110 -18.45 -17.31 5.80
C LEU A 110 -17.20 -16.55 6.22
N PRO A 111 -16.25 -16.28 5.29
CA PRO A 111 -15.11 -15.44 5.60
C PRO A 111 -15.61 -14.06 6.08
N PRO A 112 -15.15 -13.57 7.25
CA PRO A 112 -15.57 -12.28 7.76
C PRO A 112 -15.23 -11.14 6.80
N PHE A 113 -16.01 -10.06 6.81
CA PHE A 113 -15.67 -8.87 6.04
C PHE A 113 -14.57 -8.07 6.71
N MET A 114 -13.63 -7.67 5.87
CA MET A 114 -12.50 -6.84 6.22
C MET A 114 -12.91 -5.37 6.29
N HIS A 115 -12.12 -4.56 6.99
CA HIS A 115 -12.19 -3.12 6.81
C HIS A 115 -11.96 -2.78 5.33
N SER A 116 -12.95 -2.15 4.70
CA SER A 116 -12.94 -1.73 3.30
C SER A 116 -13.59 -0.36 3.17
N GLU A 117 -12.82 0.59 2.68
CA GLU A 117 -13.26 1.97 2.41
C GLU A 117 -13.78 2.18 0.97
N ALA A 118 -14.03 1.08 0.26
CA ALA A 118 -14.71 1.05 -1.04
C ALA A 118 -15.66 -0.15 -1.12
N PHE A 119 -16.69 -0.07 -1.98
CA PHE A 119 -17.53 -1.24 -2.26
C PHE A 119 -16.70 -2.31 -3.00
N ARG A 120 -16.72 -3.55 -2.50
CA ARG A 120 -15.97 -4.69 -3.02
C ARG A 120 -16.88 -5.89 -3.24
N PRO A 121 -16.78 -6.60 -4.37
CA PRO A 121 -17.49 -7.86 -4.53
C PRO A 121 -16.96 -8.87 -3.51
N HIS A 122 -17.86 -9.62 -2.93
CA HIS A 122 -17.60 -10.76 -2.08
C HIS A 122 -18.33 -11.97 -2.66
N VAL A 123 -17.63 -13.10 -2.74
CA VAL A 123 -18.16 -14.35 -3.26
C VAL A 123 -17.85 -15.44 -2.27
N ALA A 124 -18.86 -16.22 -1.90
CA ALA A 124 -18.67 -17.43 -1.11
C ALA A 124 -19.31 -18.62 -1.80
N ILE A 125 -18.53 -19.71 -1.95
CA ILE A 125 -19.02 -20.97 -2.51
C ILE A 125 -19.84 -21.70 -1.44
N LEU A 126 -21.06 -22.09 -1.83
CA LEU A 126 -22.03 -22.84 -1.07
C LEU A 126 -22.12 -24.26 -1.67
N GLU A 127 -21.27 -25.15 -1.16
CA GLU A 127 -21.11 -26.50 -1.70
C GLU A 127 -22.15 -27.48 -1.10
N GLU A 128 -22.94 -28.14 -1.95
CA GLU A 128 -23.90 -29.16 -1.49
C GLU A 128 -23.18 -30.34 -0.83
N ALA A 129 -21.98 -30.69 -1.32
CA ALA A 129 -21.16 -31.78 -0.78
C ALA A 129 -20.66 -31.53 0.65
N LYS A 130 -20.56 -30.26 1.08
CA LYS A 130 -20.22 -29.88 2.46
C LYS A 130 -21.46 -29.74 3.35
N GLY A 131 -22.62 -30.18 2.87
CA GLY A 131 -23.88 -30.22 3.63
C GLY A 131 -24.70 -28.92 3.55
N PHE A 132 -24.32 -27.96 2.72
CA PHE A 132 -25.09 -26.72 2.54
C PHE A 132 -26.10 -26.86 1.41
N HIS A 133 -27.31 -27.33 1.75
CA HIS A 133 -28.36 -27.55 0.76
C HIS A 133 -29.09 -26.25 0.39
N LEU A 134 -29.22 -26.01 -0.92
CA LEU A 134 -29.85 -24.81 -1.49
C LEU A 134 -31.02 -25.11 -2.43
N ALA A 135 -31.12 -26.32 -2.95
CA ALA A 135 -32.19 -26.69 -3.86
C ALA A 135 -33.57 -26.45 -3.23
N GLY A 136 -34.36 -25.53 -3.79
CA GLY A 136 -35.68 -25.15 -3.27
C GLY A 136 -35.66 -24.33 -1.98
N VAL A 137 -34.54 -23.67 -1.64
CA VAL A 137 -34.45 -22.79 -0.47
C VAL A 137 -35.41 -21.62 -0.59
N ASN A 138 -36.10 -21.28 0.51
CA ASN A 138 -37.02 -20.15 0.55
C ASN A 138 -36.30 -18.86 0.94
N MET A 139 -35.31 -18.95 1.84
CA MET A 139 -34.57 -17.82 2.38
C MET A 139 -33.19 -18.26 2.88
N LEU A 140 -32.20 -17.38 2.79
CA LEU A 140 -30.91 -17.50 3.45
C LEU A 140 -30.84 -16.50 4.59
N ARG A 141 -30.54 -16.96 5.79
CA ARG A 141 -30.34 -16.08 6.95
C ARG A 141 -28.85 -15.81 7.09
N LEU A 142 -28.48 -14.54 7.05
CA LEU A 142 -27.13 -14.10 7.30
C LEU A 142 -27.05 -13.46 8.69
N ASP A 143 -26.31 -14.09 9.59
CA ASP A 143 -26.09 -13.64 10.96
C ASP A 143 -24.70 -13.00 11.06
N LEU A 144 -24.64 -11.78 11.60
CA LEU A 144 -23.43 -10.96 11.71
C LEU A 144 -23.14 -10.61 13.16
N THR A 145 -21.93 -10.91 13.60
CA THR A 145 -21.37 -10.38 14.85
C THR A 145 -20.40 -9.26 14.49
N MET A 146 -20.69 -8.04 14.94
CA MET A 146 -19.96 -6.82 14.61
C MET A 146 -19.65 -6.03 15.87
N LYS A 147 -18.54 -5.29 15.83
CA LYS A 147 -18.16 -4.34 16.88
C LYS A 147 -19.15 -3.17 16.95
N ASP A 148 -19.25 -2.54 18.12
CA ASP A 148 -20.20 -1.46 18.38
C ASP A 148 -20.01 -0.22 17.47
N ASP A 149 -18.79 0.00 16.95
CA ASP A 149 -18.48 1.09 16.01
C ASP A 149 -18.39 0.66 14.54
N ALA A 150 -18.69 -0.60 14.24
CA ALA A 150 -18.62 -1.12 12.88
C ALA A 150 -19.87 -0.75 12.06
N VAL A 151 -19.63 -0.38 10.79
CA VAL A 151 -20.68 -0.09 9.81
C VAL A 151 -20.46 -0.96 8.58
N LEU A 152 -21.45 -1.77 8.21
CA LEU A 152 -21.41 -2.63 7.03
C LEU A 152 -22.53 -2.24 6.07
N GLN A 153 -22.18 -1.94 4.82
CA GLN A 153 -23.13 -1.78 3.73
C GLN A 153 -23.02 -2.97 2.79
N ILE A 154 -24.16 -3.60 2.45
CA ILE A 154 -24.26 -4.69 1.48
C ILE A 154 -25.19 -4.28 0.34
N ARG A 155 -24.84 -4.56 -0.90
CA ARG A 155 -25.72 -4.35 -2.08
C ARG A 155 -25.51 -5.42 -3.15
N ASN A 156 -26.34 -5.41 -4.18
CA ASN A 156 -26.21 -6.28 -5.36
C ASN A 156 -26.14 -7.80 -5.04
N VAL A 157 -26.95 -8.28 -4.08
CA VAL A 157 -26.94 -9.70 -3.70
C VAL A 157 -27.57 -10.58 -4.77
N ARG A 158 -26.84 -11.64 -5.16
CA ARG A 158 -27.30 -12.66 -6.12
C ARG A 158 -26.74 -14.04 -5.78
N LEU A 159 -27.42 -15.07 -6.23
CA LEU A 159 -26.91 -16.44 -6.31
C LEU A 159 -26.51 -16.72 -7.76
N ARG A 160 -25.37 -17.36 -7.98
CA ARG A 160 -24.92 -17.79 -9.31
C ARG A 160 -24.19 -19.12 -9.24
N ARG A 161 -23.96 -19.77 -10.37
CA ARG A 161 -23.05 -20.93 -10.42
C ARG A 161 -21.60 -20.51 -10.06
N PRO A 162 -20.87 -21.33 -9.28
CA PRO A 162 -19.45 -21.11 -9.04
C PRO A 162 -18.66 -21.13 -10.35
N GLN A 163 -17.63 -20.31 -10.42
CA GLN A 163 -16.68 -20.20 -11.51
C GLN A 163 -15.31 -20.68 -11.03
N GLU A 164 -14.43 -21.04 -11.96
CA GLU A 164 -13.08 -21.52 -11.64
C GLU A 164 -12.28 -20.51 -10.78
N SER A 165 -12.57 -19.21 -10.93
CA SER A 165 -12.00 -18.12 -10.12
C SER A 165 -12.48 -18.06 -8.68
N ASP A 166 -13.58 -18.72 -8.32
CA ASP A 166 -14.17 -18.65 -6.97
C ASP A 166 -13.53 -19.65 -6.00
N HIS A 167 -12.84 -20.66 -6.51
CA HIS A 167 -12.16 -21.63 -5.67
C HIS A 167 -10.89 -20.99 -5.10
N GLU A 168 -10.82 -20.84 -3.78
CA GLU A 168 -9.61 -20.40 -3.07
C GLU A 168 -8.42 -21.21 -3.60
N LYS A 169 -7.50 -20.56 -4.30
CA LYS A 169 -6.15 -21.08 -4.49
C LYS A 169 -5.46 -21.03 -3.12
N ASN A 170 -5.80 -21.97 -2.24
CA ASN A 170 -5.01 -22.29 -1.07
C ASN A 170 -3.71 -22.94 -1.55
N ALA A 171 -2.79 -22.08 -1.94
CA ALA A 171 -1.37 -22.32 -1.90
C ALA A 171 -0.75 -20.94 -1.70
N ASP A 172 0.14 -20.79 -0.71
CA ASP A 172 1.22 -19.83 -0.82
C ASP A 172 1.84 -20.04 -2.20
N SER A 173 1.42 -19.28 -3.22
CA SER A 173 2.01 -19.41 -4.53
C SER A 173 3.40 -18.83 -4.39
N LEU A 174 4.39 -19.72 -4.28
CA LEU A 174 5.81 -19.42 -4.51
C LEU A 174 6.06 -18.85 -5.92
N ALA A 175 5.03 -18.82 -6.78
CA ALA A 175 5.10 -18.13 -8.05
C ALA A 175 5.51 -16.66 -7.83
N HIS A 176 6.52 -16.22 -8.59
CA HIS A 176 7.00 -14.83 -8.60
C HIS A 176 7.48 -14.28 -7.24
N ALA A 177 7.88 -15.14 -6.29
CA ALA A 177 8.51 -14.72 -5.03
C ALA A 177 9.57 -15.74 -4.59
N ALA A 178 10.55 -15.31 -3.79
CA ALA A 178 11.52 -16.23 -3.20
C ALA A 178 10.89 -17.08 -2.09
N ASP A 179 11.43 -18.27 -1.88
CA ASP A 179 11.01 -19.17 -0.82
C ASP A 179 11.27 -18.53 0.57
N PRO A 180 10.25 -18.41 1.44
CA PRO A 180 10.40 -17.83 2.77
C PRO A 180 11.42 -18.56 3.66
N GLU A 181 11.54 -19.88 3.57
CA GLU A 181 12.50 -20.65 4.35
C GLU A 181 13.93 -20.35 3.89
N LEU A 182 14.14 -20.26 2.57
CA LEU A 182 15.43 -19.87 1.99
C LEU A 182 15.80 -18.44 2.40
N LEU A 183 14.85 -17.50 2.37
CA LEU A 183 15.09 -16.12 2.80
C LEU A 183 15.48 -16.04 4.27
N ASN A 184 14.77 -16.74 5.15
CA ASN A 184 15.10 -16.78 6.58
C ASN A 184 16.49 -17.38 6.81
N ALA A 185 16.79 -18.50 6.15
CA ALA A 185 18.11 -19.13 6.24
C ALA A 185 19.22 -18.22 5.71
N TYR A 186 18.97 -17.49 4.62
CA TYR A 186 19.88 -16.51 4.06
C TYR A 186 20.14 -15.37 5.04
N LEU A 187 19.11 -14.68 5.54
CA LEU A 187 19.28 -13.54 6.46
C LEU A 187 19.89 -13.94 7.81
N ALA A 188 19.70 -15.19 8.26
CA ALA A 188 20.31 -15.69 9.49
C ALA A 188 21.76 -16.17 9.32
N ARG A 189 22.23 -16.36 8.08
CA ARG A 189 23.55 -16.93 7.81
C ARG A 189 24.66 -15.93 8.10
N THR A 190 25.70 -16.37 8.78
CA THR A 190 26.95 -15.63 8.94
C THR A 190 28.00 -16.15 7.97
N PHE A 191 28.75 -15.24 7.37
CA PHE A 191 29.85 -15.55 6.46
C PHE A 191 31.16 -14.98 7.02
N ALA A 192 32.26 -15.69 6.78
CA ALA A 192 33.59 -15.20 7.15
C ALA A 192 34.14 -14.20 6.12
N SER A 193 33.76 -14.33 4.84
CA SER A 193 34.09 -13.36 3.78
C SER A 193 32.96 -12.35 3.64
N LYS A 194 33.29 -11.13 3.16
CA LYS A 194 32.33 -10.03 3.05
C LYS A 194 32.71 -9.09 1.91
N ILE A 195 31.73 -8.65 1.14
CA ILE A 195 31.83 -7.41 0.35
C ILE A 195 31.57 -6.23 1.30
N THR A 196 32.52 -5.32 1.41
CA THR A 196 32.48 -4.20 2.36
C THR A 196 31.96 -2.91 1.74
N GLY A 197 32.04 -2.77 0.42
CA GLY A 197 31.50 -1.60 -0.27
C GLY A 197 31.34 -1.84 -1.76
N VAL A 198 30.28 -1.24 -2.32
CA VAL A 198 30.00 -1.21 -3.75
C VAL A 198 29.66 0.25 -4.12
N THR A 199 30.46 0.83 -5.01
CA THR A 199 30.35 2.21 -5.47
C THR A 199 30.14 2.23 -6.98
N VAL A 200 28.97 2.69 -7.43
CA VAL A 200 28.66 2.86 -8.85
C VAL A 200 29.14 4.24 -9.31
N GLY A 201 30.19 4.28 -10.12
CA GLY A 201 30.73 5.48 -10.75
C GLY A 201 29.97 5.89 -12.02
N MET A 202 30.56 6.84 -12.77
CA MET A 202 30.02 7.25 -14.08
C MET A 202 30.26 6.19 -15.17
N SER A 203 31.40 5.49 -15.12
CA SER A 203 31.84 4.53 -16.14
C SER A 203 32.09 3.11 -15.61
N ASP A 204 32.35 2.98 -14.32
CA ASP A 204 32.81 1.77 -13.65
C ASP A 204 32.07 1.57 -12.32
N ILE A 205 32.22 0.37 -11.76
CA ILE A 205 31.73 0.00 -10.44
C ILE A 205 32.93 -0.51 -9.66
N GLN A 206 33.21 0.12 -8.53
CA GLN A 206 34.27 -0.27 -7.60
C GLN A 206 33.69 -1.13 -6.49
N ILE A 207 34.32 -2.28 -6.26
CA ILE A 207 33.86 -3.28 -5.29
C ILE A 207 35.03 -3.65 -4.41
N THR A 208 34.82 -3.54 -3.09
CA THR A 208 35.82 -3.85 -2.08
C THR A 208 35.30 -4.90 -1.12
N GLY A 209 36.20 -5.70 -0.56
CA GLY A 209 35.82 -6.69 0.44
C GLY A 209 36.99 -7.44 1.03
N THR A 210 36.66 -8.49 1.76
CA THR A 210 37.59 -9.40 2.42
C THR A 210 37.21 -10.85 2.15
N VAL A 211 38.21 -11.69 1.90
CA VAL A 211 38.09 -13.13 1.71
C VAL A 211 38.84 -13.81 2.85
N ALA A 212 38.11 -14.58 3.64
CA ALA A 212 38.68 -15.34 4.75
C ALA A 212 39.36 -16.64 4.28
N ASN A 213 40.21 -17.20 5.15
CA ASN A 213 40.85 -18.52 5.01
C ASN A 213 41.84 -18.65 3.83
N HIS A 214 42.42 -17.55 3.35
CA HIS A 214 43.41 -17.53 2.26
C HIS A 214 42.95 -18.30 1.00
N ARG A 215 41.65 -18.28 0.70
CA ARG A 215 41.12 -18.87 -0.53
C ARG A 215 41.65 -18.07 -1.73
N THR A 216 42.10 -18.77 -2.76
CA THR A 216 42.67 -18.16 -3.97
C THR A 216 41.79 -18.36 -5.21
N ASP A 217 40.78 -19.23 -5.12
CA ASP A 217 39.82 -19.61 -6.17
C ASP A 217 38.47 -18.91 -5.96
N VAL A 218 38.48 -17.58 -5.84
CA VAL A 218 37.27 -16.79 -5.60
C VAL A 218 36.95 -15.93 -6.81
N THR A 219 35.68 -15.96 -7.20
CA THR A 219 35.13 -15.13 -8.27
C THR A 219 34.05 -14.21 -7.71
N LEU A 220 33.85 -13.09 -8.39
CA LEU A 220 32.81 -12.12 -8.13
C LEU A 220 31.68 -12.29 -9.15
N GLY A 221 30.47 -12.57 -8.68
CA GLY A 221 29.28 -12.70 -9.51
C GLY A 221 28.47 -11.40 -9.62
N ASP A 222 28.14 -11.02 -10.85
CA ASP A 222 27.16 -9.99 -11.22
C ASP A 222 25.74 -10.58 -11.21
N ILE A 223 24.88 -10.22 -10.26
CA ILE A 223 23.53 -10.78 -10.09
C ILE A 223 22.47 -9.72 -10.44
N PRO A 224 21.72 -9.88 -11.54
CA PRO A 224 20.60 -9.00 -11.88
C PRO A 224 19.51 -8.96 -10.79
N MET A 225 18.88 -7.81 -10.60
CA MET A 225 17.90 -7.58 -9.52
C MET A 225 16.68 -8.51 -9.59
N GLU A 226 16.26 -8.92 -10.78
CA GLU A 226 15.11 -9.83 -10.96
C GLU A 226 15.38 -11.26 -10.46
N ILE A 227 16.65 -11.62 -10.24
CA ILE A 227 17.02 -12.98 -9.87
C ILE A 227 16.71 -13.21 -8.38
N LEU A 228 15.81 -14.16 -8.13
CA LEU A 228 15.41 -14.59 -6.80
C LEU A 228 16.45 -15.53 -6.16
N LEU A 229 16.45 -15.57 -4.83
CA LEU A 229 17.26 -16.52 -4.08
C LEU A 229 16.82 -17.96 -4.42
N GLY A 230 17.78 -18.89 -4.48
CA GLY A 230 17.53 -20.30 -4.83
C GLY A 230 17.73 -20.63 -6.32
N ASN A 231 18.00 -19.65 -7.18
CA ASN A 231 18.42 -19.90 -8.55
C ASN A 231 19.80 -20.59 -8.58
N GLN A 232 19.95 -21.65 -9.39
CA GLN A 232 21.19 -22.44 -9.49
C GLN A 232 22.37 -21.68 -10.11
N SER A 233 22.10 -20.70 -10.98
CA SER A 233 23.12 -19.88 -11.64
C SER A 233 22.64 -18.43 -11.64
N PRO A 234 22.72 -17.75 -10.48
CA PRO A 234 22.08 -16.45 -10.31
C PRO A 234 22.85 -15.29 -10.97
N TYR A 235 24.09 -15.54 -11.39
CA TYR A 235 24.98 -14.53 -11.95
C TYR A 235 24.96 -14.53 -13.48
N ARG A 236 25.11 -13.34 -14.06
CA ARG A 236 25.31 -13.12 -15.50
C ARG A 236 26.75 -13.41 -15.90
N GLU A 237 27.70 -13.00 -15.07
CA GLU A 237 29.14 -13.13 -15.31
C GLU A 237 29.84 -13.43 -13.98
N LEU A 238 30.92 -14.21 -14.05
CA LEU A 238 31.87 -14.41 -12.97
C LEU A 238 33.19 -13.75 -13.34
N ILE A 239 33.70 -12.95 -12.42
CA ILE A 239 34.86 -12.10 -12.62
C ILE A 239 35.94 -12.55 -11.64
N ASP A 240 37.12 -12.89 -12.16
CA ASP A 240 38.26 -13.21 -11.31
C ASP A 240 38.68 -11.97 -10.50
N ILE A 241 38.97 -12.17 -9.22
CA ILE A 241 39.46 -11.11 -8.32
C ILE A 241 40.86 -11.43 -7.81
N GLU A 242 41.69 -10.40 -7.71
CA GLU A 242 43.00 -10.51 -7.07
C GLU A 242 42.86 -10.27 -5.57
N ILE A 243 43.24 -11.26 -4.76
CA ILE A 243 43.16 -11.20 -3.30
C ILE A 243 44.56 -10.92 -2.75
N GLN A 244 44.65 -9.88 -1.92
CA GLN A 244 45.89 -9.47 -1.27
C GLN A 244 46.27 -10.43 -0.14
N ASN A 245 47.53 -10.35 0.33
CA ASN A 245 48.04 -11.22 1.38
C ASN A 245 47.27 -11.10 2.72
N ASP A 246 46.67 -9.95 2.99
CA ASP A 246 45.84 -9.70 4.18
C ASP A 246 44.37 -10.17 3.99
N GLY A 247 44.04 -10.75 2.84
CA GLY A 247 42.70 -11.20 2.48
C GLY A 247 41.79 -10.11 1.91
N SER A 248 42.25 -8.86 1.83
CA SER A 248 41.49 -7.79 1.20
C SER A 248 41.49 -7.92 -0.33
N PHE A 249 40.45 -7.39 -0.99
CA PHE A 249 40.43 -7.24 -2.44
C PHE A 249 39.75 -5.92 -2.83
N GLU A 250 40.16 -5.42 -4.00
CA GLU A 250 39.53 -4.30 -4.68
C GLU A 250 39.47 -4.65 -6.16
N VAL A 251 38.28 -4.51 -6.77
CA VAL A 251 38.08 -4.77 -8.19
C VAL A 251 37.22 -3.66 -8.79
N SER A 252 37.59 -3.26 -10.00
CA SER A 252 36.86 -2.28 -10.81
C SER A 252 36.33 -2.97 -12.05
N VAL A 253 35.02 -2.91 -12.25
CA VAL A 253 34.34 -3.53 -13.40
C VAL A 253 33.63 -2.47 -14.24
N PRO A 254 33.43 -2.66 -15.55
CA PRO A 254 32.64 -1.74 -16.36
C PRO A 254 31.21 -1.63 -15.82
N ARG A 255 30.69 -0.40 -15.72
CA ARG A 255 29.30 -0.14 -15.30
C ARG A 255 28.30 -0.70 -16.30
N THR A 256 28.61 -0.63 -17.59
CA THR A 256 27.77 -1.21 -18.63
C THR A 256 28.37 -2.49 -19.19
N THR A 257 27.53 -3.49 -19.44
CA THR A 257 27.88 -4.75 -20.10
C THR A 257 27.00 -5.00 -21.33
N LEU A 258 27.33 -6.02 -22.11
CA LEU A 258 26.52 -6.47 -23.25
C LEU A 258 25.74 -7.72 -22.88
N VAL A 259 24.43 -7.70 -23.12
CA VAL A 259 23.53 -8.85 -22.97
C VAL A 259 22.72 -8.95 -24.24
N ASP A 260 22.88 -10.03 -25.01
CA ASP A 260 22.21 -10.23 -26.31
C ASP A 260 22.35 -8.99 -27.23
N ASP A 261 23.59 -8.52 -27.42
CA ASP A 261 23.97 -7.32 -28.19
C ASP A 261 23.38 -5.98 -27.69
N ARG A 262 22.74 -5.98 -26.52
CA ARG A 262 22.19 -4.79 -25.86
C ARG A 262 23.11 -4.29 -24.76
N ARG A 263 23.39 -2.99 -24.75
CA ARG A 263 24.11 -2.35 -23.65
C ARG A 263 23.20 -2.22 -22.42
N VAL A 264 23.58 -2.87 -21.34
CA VAL A 264 22.85 -2.90 -20.06
C VAL A 264 23.73 -2.27 -18.98
N ASP A 265 23.16 -1.38 -18.19
CA ASP A 265 23.75 -0.75 -17.00
C ASP A 265 23.53 -1.64 -15.77
N ARG A 266 24.62 -1.93 -15.05
CA ARG A 266 24.67 -2.75 -13.84
C ARG A 266 24.29 -1.99 -12.57
N LEU A 267 23.80 -0.75 -12.68
CA LEU A 267 23.38 0.10 -11.56
C LEU A 267 22.52 -0.62 -10.52
N THR A 268 21.59 -1.46 -10.96
CA THR A 268 20.63 -2.17 -10.08
C THR A 268 21.10 -3.56 -9.68
N ASP A 269 22.22 -4.03 -10.21
CA ASP A 269 22.71 -5.38 -9.97
C ASP A 269 23.33 -5.46 -8.56
N ARG A 270 23.30 -6.67 -7.98
CA ARG A 270 23.96 -6.97 -6.70
C ARG A 270 25.14 -7.89 -6.94
N TRP A 271 26.11 -7.83 -6.04
CA TRP A 271 27.40 -8.49 -6.19
C TRP A 271 27.60 -9.54 -5.11
N GLN A 272 28.15 -10.70 -5.44
CA GLN A 272 28.38 -11.76 -4.46
C GLN A 272 29.64 -12.56 -4.78
N LEU A 273 30.36 -13.00 -3.75
CA LEU A 273 31.55 -13.82 -3.90
C LEU A 273 31.19 -15.30 -3.94
N TYR A 274 31.84 -16.02 -4.85
CA TYR A 274 31.69 -17.45 -5.07
C TYR A 274 33.05 -18.13 -5.06
N HIS A 275 33.05 -19.42 -4.70
CA HIS A 275 34.16 -20.32 -5.00
C HIS A 275 33.64 -21.56 -5.69
N ASP A 276 34.51 -22.25 -6.43
CA ASP A 276 34.16 -23.48 -7.10
C ASP A 276 33.94 -24.59 -6.06
N GLY A 277 32.76 -25.19 -6.09
CA GLY A 277 32.37 -26.33 -5.25
C GLY A 277 32.17 -27.61 -6.05
N PRO A 278 32.15 -28.79 -5.40
CA PRO A 278 31.97 -30.08 -6.08
C PRO A 278 30.67 -30.20 -6.89
N SER A 279 29.65 -29.43 -6.53
CA SER A 279 28.32 -29.41 -7.14
C SER A 279 27.99 -28.07 -7.80
N GLY A 280 28.99 -27.26 -8.12
CA GLY A 280 28.85 -25.92 -8.66
C GLY A 280 29.28 -24.83 -7.68
N ASN A 281 29.06 -23.58 -8.07
CA ASN A 281 29.59 -22.42 -7.35
C ASN A 281 28.87 -22.22 -6.02
N VAL A 282 29.66 -22.01 -4.96
CA VAL A 282 29.16 -21.85 -3.60
C VAL A 282 29.40 -20.41 -3.16
N ALA A 283 28.32 -19.72 -2.77
CA ALA A 283 28.41 -18.39 -2.21
C ALA A 283 29.17 -18.39 -0.86
N ILE A 284 30.09 -17.44 -0.69
CA ILE A 284 30.91 -17.27 0.53
C ILE A 284 30.68 -15.95 1.26
N CYS A 285 29.77 -15.11 0.75
CA CYS A 285 29.28 -13.93 1.43
C CYS A 285 27.81 -13.69 1.07
N HIS A 286 27.18 -12.73 1.73
CA HIS A 286 25.89 -12.17 1.29
C HIS A 286 26.04 -11.40 -0.02
N ALA A 287 24.98 -11.38 -0.83
CA ALA A 287 24.94 -10.50 -1.98
C ALA A 287 24.81 -9.04 -1.51
N ARG A 288 25.44 -8.10 -2.20
CA ARG A 288 25.49 -6.68 -1.79
C ARG A 288 25.15 -5.73 -2.94
N TYR A 289 24.23 -4.81 -2.70
CA TYR A 289 23.88 -3.71 -3.59
C TYR A 289 24.85 -2.53 -3.45
N ALA A 290 24.80 -1.60 -4.40
CA ALA A 290 25.53 -0.35 -4.32
C ALA A 290 25.06 0.56 -3.17
N GLU A 291 26.01 0.99 -2.34
CA GLU A 291 25.77 1.90 -1.22
C GLU A 291 26.07 3.35 -1.64
N THR A 292 26.90 3.54 -2.66
CA THR A 292 27.23 4.84 -3.26
C THR A 292 26.93 4.83 -4.76
N VAL A 293 26.32 5.91 -5.26
CA VAL A 293 26.02 6.12 -6.68
C VAL A 293 26.52 7.51 -7.06
N ALA A 294 27.30 7.60 -8.14
CA ALA A 294 27.74 8.88 -8.68
C ALA A 294 26.54 9.68 -9.20
N CYS A 295 26.35 10.86 -8.64
CA CYS A 295 25.27 11.77 -9.03
C CYS A 295 25.74 12.69 -10.17
N ARG A 296 24.89 12.84 -11.19
CA ARG A 296 25.10 13.74 -12.34
C ARG A 296 24.91 15.21 -11.96
N GLN A 297 24.20 15.48 -10.87
CA GLN A 297 23.97 16.81 -10.33
C GLN A 297 24.32 16.86 -8.83
N PRO A 298 25.62 16.73 -8.48
CA PRO A 298 26.04 16.63 -7.08
C PRO A 298 25.78 17.90 -6.25
N GLU A 299 25.57 19.03 -6.91
CA GLU A 299 25.30 20.32 -6.26
C GLU A 299 23.81 20.61 -6.06
N LEU A 300 22.90 19.69 -6.44
CA LEU A 300 21.48 19.90 -6.27
C LEU A 300 21.15 19.97 -4.76
N PRO A 301 20.59 21.09 -4.26
CA PRO A 301 20.53 21.34 -2.82
C PRO A 301 19.48 20.46 -2.13
N PRO A 302 19.70 19.98 -0.90
CA PRO A 302 18.67 19.26 -0.16
C PRO A 302 17.45 20.14 0.13
N ALA A 303 16.28 19.52 0.27
CA ALA A 303 15.09 20.20 0.77
C ALA A 303 15.35 20.76 2.18
N LYS A 304 14.82 21.97 2.46
CA LYS A 304 14.89 22.59 3.79
C LYS A 304 13.54 23.17 4.19
N PRO A 305 12.56 22.33 4.59
CA PRO A 305 11.28 22.80 5.09
C PRO A 305 11.48 23.74 6.29
N SER A 306 10.80 24.89 6.30
CA SER A 306 10.93 25.88 7.38
C SER A 306 10.10 25.56 8.63
N SER A 307 9.26 24.52 8.57
CA SER A 307 8.46 24.03 9.67
C SER A 307 8.13 22.55 9.44
N LYS A 308 7.47 21.92 10.42
CA LYS A 308 6.94 20.56 10.26
C LYS A 308 5.60 20.51 9.49
N LYS A 309 5.01 21.65 9.11
CA LYS A 309 3.66 21.69 8.52
C LYS A 309 3.68 21.27 7.05
N GLY A 310 2.94 20.22 6.74
CA GLY A 310 2.74 19.71 5.39
C GLY A 310 1.27 19.48 5.02
N LEU A 311 1.01 19.20 3.74
CA LEU A 311 -0.32 18.74 3.28
C LEU A 311 -0.22 17.43 2.53
N GLY A 312 -1.18 16.54 2.78
CA GLY A 312 -1.36 15.29 2.06
C GLY A 312 -2.21 15.44 0.80
N GLY A 313 -1.90 14.67 -0.25
CA GLY A 313 -2.77 14.55 -1.44
C GLY A 313 -2.93 15.86 -2.23
N TRP A 314 -1.86 16.65 -2.35
CA TRP A 314 -1.86 17.92 -3.05
C TRP A 314 -1.90 17.75 -4.57
N SER A 315 -2.62 18.65 -5.24
CA SER A 315 -2.64 18.78 -6.69
C SER A 315 -3.11 20.19 -7.05
N ALA A 316 -2.35 20.87 -7.91
CA ALA A 316 -2.71 22.21 -8.42
C ALA A 316 -4.08 22.24 -9.10
N GLN A 317 -4.50 21.09 -9.63
CA GLN A 317 -5.72 20.93 -10.42
C GLN A 317 -6.93 20.59 -9.56
N ARG A 318 -6.73 20.12 -8.32
CA ARG A 318 -7.85 19.69 -7.46
C ARG A 318 -8.77 20.88 -7.21
N SER A 319 -8.28 22.06 -6.83
CA SER A 319 -9.16 23.21 -6.57
C SER A 319 -8.60 24.50 -7.17
N PRO A 320 -8.83 24.77 -8.47
CA PRO A 320 -8.29 25.96 -9.14
C PRO A 320 -8.81 27.29 -8.57
N VAL A 321 -9.89 27.24 -7.79
CA VAL A 321 -10.48 28.41 -7.11
C VAL A 321 -9.69 28.82 -5.85
N LEU A 322 -8.91 27.91 -5.26
CA LEU A 322 -8.11 28.16 -4.06
C LEU A 322 -6.67 28.51 -4.45
N LYS A 323 -6.41 29.80 -4.69
CA LYS A 323 -5.15 30.27 -5.30
C LYS A 323 -3.94 30.38 -4.36
N ASN A 324 -4.15 30.38 -3.04
CA ASN A 324 -3.10 30.67 -2.05
C ASN A 324 -3.07 29.68 -0.88
N GLU A 325 -3.71 28.51 -0.99
CA GLU A 325 -3.93 27.62 0.15
C GLU A 325 -2.61 27.23 0.86
N LEU A 326 -1.56 26.92 0.09
CA LEU A 326 -0.24 26.59 0.64
C LEU A 326 0.33 27.74 1.48
N LYS A 327 0.21 28.97 0.98
CA LYS A 327 0.70 30.17 1.68
C LYS A 327 -0.17 30.51 2.89
N ASP A 328 -1.48 30.45 2.74
CA ASP A 328 -2.45 30.80 3.78
C ASP A 328 -2.34 29.86 4.99
N LEU A 329 -2.00 28.60 4.77
CA LEU A 329 -1.77 27.61 5.83
C LEU A 329 -0.30 27.53 6.28
N GLY A 330 0.63 28.22 5.61
CA GLY A 330 2.07 28.15 5.92
C GLY A 330 2.66 26.76 5.69
N ILE A 331 2.30 26.12 4.59
CA ILE A 331 2.74 24.78 4.20
C ILE A 331 4.16 24.82 3.67
N THR A 332 4.97 23.85 4.09
CA THR A 332 6.39 23.74 3.73
C THR A 332 6.74 22.45 3.02
N ALA A 333 5.82 21.47 3.04
CA ALA A 333 5.98 20.18 2.38
C ALA A 333 4.63 19.62 1.91
N ILE A 334 4.61 18.90 0.80
CA ILE A 334 3.42 18.22 0.28
C ILE A 334 3.70 16.77 -0.10
N THR A 335 2.68 15.92 -0.01
CA THR A 335 2.66 14.64 -0.75
C THR A 335 1.83 14.76 -2.01
N VAL A 336 2.25 14.08 -3.07
CA VAL A 336 1.56 14.02 -4.36
C VAL A 336 1.46 12.58 -4.82
N ASN A 337 0.24 12.08 -5.01
CA ASN A 337 0.02 10.73 -5.54
C ASN A 337 0.26 10.72 -7.05
N ILE A 338 1.19 9.88 -7.50
CA ILE A 338 1.43 9.57 -8.90
C ILE A 338 0.87 8.17 -9.17
N GLY A 339 -0.41 8.14 -9.51
CA GLY A 339 -1.13 6.91 -9.83
C GLY A 339 -1.10 6.57 -11.31
N GLY A 340 -1.27 5.28 -11.61
CA GLY A 340 -1.34 4.82 -12.99
C GLY A 340 0.00 4.96 -13.71
N LEU A 341 1.09 4.51 -13.08
CA LEU A 341 2.45 4.68 -13.60
C LEU A 341 2.63 4.27 -15.08
N HIS A 342 1.92 3.24 -15.54
CA HIS A 342 1.89 2.78 -16.94
C HIS A 342 1.40 3.85 -17.94
N GLN A 343 0.69 4.89 -17.50
CA GLN A 343 0.15 5.94 -18.37
C GLN A 343 1.20 6.98 -18.79
N TYR A 344 2.33 7.07 -18.08
CA TYR A 344 3.37 8.06 -18.34
C TYR A 344 4.44 7.59 -19.33
N VAL A 345 4.61 6.28 -19.50
CA VAL A 345 5.61 5.68 -20.38
C VAL A 345 4.98 4.52 -21.12
N SER A 346 5.21 4.39 -22.41
CA SER A 346 4.84 3.18 -23.15
C SER A 346 6.07 2.39 -23.61
N ALA A 347 5.95 1.07 -23.65
CA ALA A 347 6.95 0.19 -24.28
C ALA A 347 6.83 0.20 -25.82
N ARG A 348 5.80 0.82 -26.39
CA ARG A 348 5.54 0.88 -27.83
C ARG A 348 5.41 2.33 -28.32
N PRO A 349 5.75 2.60 -29.60
CA PRO A 349 5.56 3.92 -30.16
C PRO A 349 4.09 4.33 -30.19
N HIS A 350 3.80 5.56 -29.75
CA HIS A 350 2.49 6.19 -29.86
C HIS A 350 2.62 7.58 -30.50
N PRO A 351 1.60 8.06 -31.23
CA PRO A 351 1.58 9.44 -31.73
C PRO A 351 1.76 10.45 -30.58
N ASN A 352 2.62 11.45 -30.79
CA ASN A 352 2.90 12.54 -29.83
C ASN A 352 3.59 12.10 -28.52
N PHE A 353 4.17 10.89 -28.48
CA PHE A 353 5.02 10.49 -27.36
C PHE A 353 6.50 10.73 -27.72
N THR A 354 7.30 11.11 -26.73
CA THR A 354 8.74 11.38 -26.92
C THR A 354 9.55 10.13 -26.66
N LYS A 355 10.33 9.69 -27.65
CA LYS A 355 11.22 8.53 -27.51
C LYS A 355 12.37 8.82 -26.55
N PHE A 356 12.67 7.89 -25.65
CA PHE A 356 13.90 7.86 -24.85
C PHE A 356 14.40 6.42 -24.72
N SER A 357 15.64 6.22 -24.26
CA SER A 357 16.23 4.89 -24.12
C SER A 357 16.62 4.58 -22.67
N TRP A 358 16.39 3.34 -22.25
CA TRP A 358 16.76 2.83 -20.93
C TRP A 358 17.18 1.37 -21.06
N GLN A 359 18.29 0.99 -20.41
CA GLN A 359 18.84 -0.38 -20.47
C GLN A 359 18.94 -0.94 -21.90
N GLY A 360 19.35 -0.09 -22.85
CA GLY A 360 19.48 -0.42 -24.27
C GLY A 360 18.16 -0.74 -25.00
N ARG A 361 17.01 -0.37 -24.43
CA ARG A 361 15.69 -0.46 -25.06
C ARG A 361 15.08 0.92 -25.25
N ASP A 362 14.18 1.02 -26.22
CA ASP A 362 13.44 2.25 -26.49
C ASP A 362 12.08 2.25 -25.78
N TYR A 363 11.76 3.38 -25.16
CA TYR A 363 10.51 3.66 -24.49
C TYR A 363 9.97 5.02 -24.95
N TYR A 364 8.71 5.31 -24.64
CA TYR A 364 8.01 6.48 -25.19
C TYR A 364 7.29 7.23 -24.06
N ALA A 365 7.74 8.44 -23.75
CA ALA A 365 7.19 9.30 -22.71
C ALA A 365 5.90 9.99 -23.17
N ASN A 366 4.85 9.90 -22.36
CA ASN A 366 3.59 10.62 -22.55
C ASN A 366 3.71 12.05 -22.01
N GLU A 367 4.25 12.97 -22.82
CA GLU A 367 4.50 14.36 -22.41
C GLU A 367 3.25 15.08 -21.92
N ARG A 368 2.07 14.74 -22.46
CA ARG A 368 0.81 15.39 -22.05
C ARG A 368 0.49 15.14 -20.57
N GLU A 369 0.64 13.89 -20.13
CA GLU A 369 0.36 13.49 -18.74
C GLU A 369 1.45 14.00 -17.80
N LEU A 370 2.73 13.91 -18.21
CA LEU A 370 3.86 14.47 -17.46
C LEU A 370 3.70 15.98 -17.24
N GLN A 371 3.27 16.73 -18.24
CA GLN A 371 3.02 18.16 -18.13
C GLN A 371 1.90 18.53 -17.15
N GLN A 372 0.97 17.62 -16.82
CA GLN A 372 0.01 17.88 -15.74
C GLN A 372 0.69 17.83 -14.37
N LEU A 373 1.59 16.87 -14.14
CA LEU A 373 2.38 16.80 -12.92
C LEU A 373 3.35 17.97 -12.80
N ASP A 374 3.99 18.38 -13.91
CA ASP A 374 4.88 19.54 -13.94
C ASP A 374 4.20 20.83 -13.44
N LYS A 375 2.88 20.98 -13.63
CA LYS A 375 2.14 22.14 -13.10
C LYS A 375 2.13 22.12 -11.57
N THR A 376 1.86 20.95 -10.98
CA THR A 376 1.84 20.75 -9.52
C THR A 376 3.23 20.98 -8.92
N PHE A 377 4.27 20.42 -9.53
CA PHE A 377 5.63 20.55 -8.99
C PHE A 377 6.22 21.95 -9.20
N ARG A 378 5.87 22.65 -10.27
CA ARG A 378 6.23 24.07 -10.43
C ARG A 378 5.51 24.97 -9.44
N GLU A 379 4.24 24.70 -9.14
CA GLU A 379 3.52 25.43 -8.08
C GLU A 379 4.20 25.24 -6.72
N ALA A 380 4.55 24.00 -6.37
CA ALA A 380 5.28 23.70 -5.14
C ALA A 380 6.63 24.44 -5.09
N ALA A 381 7.41 24.37 -6.18
CA ALA A 381 8.68 25.09 -6.30
C ALA A 381 8.51 26.61 -6.15
N ALA A 382 7.51 27.21 -6.78
CA ALA A 382 7.21 28.64 -6.70
C ALA A 382 6.83 29.09 -5.27
N ASN A 383 6.36 28.16 -4.43
CA ASN A 383 6.06 28.40 -3.02
C ASN A 383 7.16 27.91 -2.07
N ASN A 384 8.31 27.47 -2.59
CA ASN A 384 9.41 26.87 -1.81
C ASN A 384 8.95 25.70 -0.92
N VAL A 385 8.11 24.83 -1.49
CA VAL A 385 7.51 23.67 -0.81
C VAL A 385 8.21 22.39 -1.25
N MET A 386 8.64 21.58 -0.28
CA MET A 386 9.20 20.25 -0.53
C MET A 386 8.13 19.30 -1.07
N VAL A 387 8.52 18.41 -1.98
CA VAL A 387 7.60 17.44 -2.60
C VAL A 387 8.08 16.01 -2.33
N SER A 388 7.19 15.21 -1.74
CA SER A 388 7.33 13.75 -1.67
C SER A 388 6.29 13.10 -2.58
N ALA A 389 6.72 12.36 -3.60
CA ALA A 389 5.82 11.72 -4.57
C ALA A 389 5.52 10.26 -4.15
N ILE A 390 4.24 9.87 -4.12
CA ILE A 390 3.80 8.51 -3.80
C ILE A 390 3.57 7.74 -5.11
N LEU A 391 4.30 6.65 -5.32
CA LEU A 391 4.28 5.88 -6.57
C LEU A 391 3.25 4.74 -6.52
N LEU A 392 2.18 4.82 -7.31
CA LEU A 392 1.05 3.88 -7.24
C LEU A 392 0.79 3.18 -8.59
N ILE A 393 0.82 1.85 -8.59
CA ILE A 393 0.54 1.03 -9.78
C ILE A 393 -0.92 0.59 -9.73
N SER A 394 -1.67 0.93 -10.78
CA SER A 394 -3.10 0.57 -10.86
C SER A 394 -3.32 -0.94 -10.79
N ASN A 395 -4.40 -1.37 -10.15
CA ASN A 395 -4.79 -2.77 -10.11
C ASN A 395 -6.28 -2.98 -10.47
N PRO A 396 -6.68 -2.70 -11.71
CA PRO A 396 -8.05 -2.94 -12.15
C PRO A 396 -8.32 -4.45 -12.25
N GLU A 397 -9.57 -4.84 -11.96
CA GLU A 397 -10.02 -6.24 -12.04
C GLU A 397 -9.81 -6.84 -13.43
N LYS A 398 -10.07 -6.05 -14.48
CA LYS A 398 -9.87 -6.44 -15.88
C LYS A 398 -9.12 -5.33 -16.60
N SER A 399 -8.01 -5.69 -17.23
CA SER A 399 -7.29 -4.80 -18.13
C SER A 399 -6.57 -5.60 -19.20
N SER A 400 -6.76 -5.21 -20.46
CA SER A 400 -5.97 -5.70 -21.59
C SER A 400 -4.78 -4.79 -21.92
N ASP A 401 -4.51 -3.78 -21.08
CA ASP A 401 -3.37 -2.87 -21.24
C ASP A 401 -2.08 -3.66 -20.98
N GLU A 402 -1.34 -3.94 -22.05
CA GLU A 402 -0.12 -4.73 -21.96
C GLU A 402 0.97 -4.04 -21.13
N ASP A 403 1.06 -2.70 -21.17
CA ASP A 403 2.05 -1.95 -20.41
C ASP A 403 1.76 -2.05 -18.91
N LEU A 404 0.48 -2.04 -18.53
CA LEU A 404 0.09 -2.35 -17.17
C LEU A 404 0.41 -3.81 -16.78
N GLN A 405 0.15 -4.79 -17.66
CA GLN A 405 0.47 -6.21 -17.37
C GLN A 405 1.96 -6.46 -17.17
N ARG A 406 2.82 -5.72 -17.89
CA ARG A 406 4.28 -5.74 -17.69
C ARG A 406 4.71 -5.19 -16.33
N LEU A 407 4.00 -4.16 -15.88
CA LEU A 407 4.38 -3.39 -14.69
C LEU A 407 3.90 -4.04 -13.39
N ARG A 408 2.66 -4.51 -13.34
CA ARG A 408 2.05 -5.02 -12.11
C ARG A 408 2.54 -6.44 -11.78
N HIS A 409 2.62 -6.75 -10.50
CA HIS A 409 2.97 -8.07 -10.02
C HIS A 409 2.00 -9.12 -10.59
N PRO A 410 2.48 -10.24 -11.18
CA PRO A 410 1.60 -11.21 -11.84
C PRO A 410 0.57 -11.84 -10.91
N ASP A 411 0.93 -12.01 -9.63
CA ASP A 411 0.03 -12.58 -8.61
C ASP A 411 -0.90 -11.53 -7.96
N ALA A 412 -0.87 -10.26 -8.41
CA ALA A 412 -1.72 -9.23 -7.82
C ALA A 412 -3.20 -9.59 -7.95
N ASP A 413 -3.87 -9.69 -6.81
CA ASP A 413 -5.30 -10.01 -6.73
C ASP A 413 -6.13 -8.77 -7.07
N PRO A 414 -7.15 -8.88 -7.95
CA PRO A 414 -8.08 -7.80 -8.29
C PRO A 414 -8.76 -7.07 -7.11
N SER A 415 -8.84 -7.69 -5.94
CA SER A 415 -9.39 -7.07 -4.73
C SER A 415 -8.51 -5.96 -4.16
N GLY A 416 -7.20 -5.97 -4.45
CA GLY A 416 -6.28 -4.89 -4.08
C GLY A 416 -6.53 -3.60 -4.88
N MET A 417 -6.40 -2.45 -4.23
CA MET A 417 -6.51 -1.12 -4.86
C MET A 417 -5.34 -0.82 -5.81
N PHE A 418 -4.12 -1.14 -5.36
CA PHE A 418 -2.90 -0.99 -6.15
C PHE A 418 -2.11 -2.29 -6.13
N ALA A 419 -1.20 -2.45 -7.08
CA ALA A 419 -0.33 -3.61 -7.20
C ALA A 419 1.11 -3.27 -6.80
N MET A 420 1.84 -4.27 -6.33
CA MET A 420 3.30 -4.27 -6.30
C MET A 420 3.84 -4.28 -7.75
N PRO A 421 5.04 -3.73 -8.05
CA PRO A 421 5.68 -3.92 -9.34
C PRO A 421 6.15 -5.37 -9.56
N ALA A 422 6.23 -5.80 -10.83
CA ALA A 422 6.79 -7.08 -11.26
C ALA A 422 8.33 -7.08 -11.20
N VAL A 423 8.88 -7.06 -9.98
CA VAL A 423 10.34 -6.96 -9.74
C VAL A 423 11.10 -8.28 -9.93
N THR A 424 10.42 -9.35 -10.32
CA THR A 424 11.02 -10.69 -10.50
C THR A 424 11.05 -11.13 -11.97
N SER A 425 10.91 -10.18 -12.90
CA SER A 425 11.04 -10.43 -14.34
C SER A 425 11.86 -9.35 -15.01
N SER A 426 12.66 -9.72 -16.02
CA SER A 426 13.48 -8.75 -16.76
C SER A 426 12.64 -7.73 -17.52
N GLU A 427 11.43 -8.09 -17.95
CA GLU A 427 10.50 -7.16 -18.61
C GLU A 427 9.95 -6.13 -17.61
N GLY A 428 9.51 -6.59 -16.43
CA GLY A 428 9.02 -5.72 -15.36
C GLY A 428 10.08 -4.79 -14.79
N ILE A 429 11.29 -5.30 -14.49
CA ILE A 429 12.44 -4.48 -14.08
C ILE A 429 12.82 -3.47 -15.17
N GLY A 430 12.87 -3.89 -16.43
CA GLY A 430 13.19 -2.97 -17.53
C GLY A 430 12.16 -1.83 -17.64
N TYR A 431 10.87 -2.15 -17.65
CA TYR A 431 9.80 -1.18 -17.84
C TYR A 431 9.60 -0.27 -16.60
N TYR A 432 9.59 -0.85 -15.39
CA TYR A 432 9.52 -0.04 -14.17
C TYR A 432 10.72 0.90 -14.06
N GLY A 433 11.93 0.44 -14.38
CA GLY A 433 13.14 1.26 -14.38
C GLY A 433 13.09 2.39 -15.39
N ALA A 434 12.49 2.18 -16.57
CA ALA A 434 12.30 3.23 -17.55
C ALA A 434 11.40 4.36 -17.01
N ILE A 435 10.32 4.00 -16.32
CA ILE A 435 9.42 4.96 -15.65
C ILE A 435 10.18 5.74 -14.58
N LEU A 436 10.88 5.03 -13.68
CA LEU A 436 11.63 5.64 -12.59
C LEU A 436 12.73 6.57 -13.10
N ASN A 437 13.49 6.13 -14.11
CA ASN A 437 14.57 6.93 -14.70
C ASN A 437 14.03 8.22 -15.32
N LEU A 438 12.97 8.11 -16.13
CA LEU A 438 12.34 9.28 -16.76
C LEU A 438 11.86 10.29 -15.70
N MET A 439 11.16 9.81 -14.66
CA MET A 439 10.61 10.66 -13.61
C MET A 439 11.71 11.30 -12.74
N ALA A 440 12.70 10.53 -12.31
CA ALA A 440 13.82 11.02 -11.51
C ALA A 440 14.64 12.05 -12.28
N GLU A 441 14.94 11.80 -13.55
CA GLU A 441 15.67 12.75 -14.39
C GLU A 441 14.88 14.05 -14.60
N ARG A 442 13.60 13.94 -14.97
CA ARG A 442 12.76 15.10 -15.30
C ARG A 442 12.59 16.05 -14.12
N TRP A 443 12.34 15.53 -12.92
CA TRP A 443 12.04 16.34 -11.73
C TRP A 443 13.22 16.50 -10.77
N SER A 444 14.44 16.20 -11.23
CA SER A 444 15.68 16.56 -10.53
C SER A 444 16.54 17.48 -11.39
N ARG A 445 15.99 18.14 -12.42
CA ARG A 445 16.75 19.11 -13.23
C ARG A 445 17.08 20.36 -12.41
N ASP A 446 18.34 20.78 -12.47
CA ASP A 446 18.86 22.01 -11.87
C ASP A 446 18.19 23.29 -12.41
N ASP A 447 17.78 23.30 -13.68
CA ASP A 447 17.03 24.41 -14.29
C ASP A 447 15.60 24.55 -13.77
N GLY A 448 15.08 23.55 -13.04
CA GLY A 448 13.77 23.55 -12.41
C GLY A 448 12.58 23.67 -13.38
N ILE A 449 12.78 23.47 -14.70
CA ILE A 449 11.77 23.79 -15.72
C ILE A 449 10.49 22.94 -15.57
N HIS A 450 10.58 21.76 -14.97
CA HIS A 450 9.46 20.85 -14.70
C HIS A 450 9.00 20.86 -13.23
N GLY A 451 9.55 21.74 -12.40
CA GLY A 451 9.43 21.64 -10.94
C GLY A 451 10.36 20.56 -10.37
N ARG A 452 10.15 20.19 -9.11
CA ARG A 452 11.03 19.26 -8.39
C ARG A 452 10.29 18.25 -7.53
N VAL A 453 10.76 17.01 -7.56
CA VAL A 453 10.43 15.96 -6.59
C VAL A 453 11.67 15.72 -5.73
N HIS A 454 11.54 15.81 -4.42
CA HIS A 454 12.68 15.69 -3.50
C HIS A 454 12.80 14.27 -2.96
N HIS A 455 11.67 13.59 -2.78
CA HIS A 455 11.59 12.29 -2.13
C HIS A 455 10.54 11.39 -2.79
N TRP A 456 10.74 10.08 -2.69
CA TRP A 456 9.86 9.08 -3.28
C TRP A 456 9.30 8.17 -2.18
N ILE A 457 8.00 8.22 -1.97
CA ILE A 457 7.28 7.28 -1.10
C ILE A 457 6.93 6.07 -1.95
N VAL A 458 7.46 4.92 -1.55
CA VAL A 458 7.42 3.69 -2.33
C VAL A 458 6.13 2.95 -2.00
N HIS A 459 5.14 3.11 -2.87
CA HIS A 459 3.80 2.55 -2.74
C HIS A 459 3.06 3.02 -1.49
N ASN A 460 1.91 2.43 -1.18
CA ASN A 460 1.07 2.86 -0.06
C ASN A 460 0.88 1.72 0.94
N GLU A 461 1.03 2.05 2.23
CA GLU A 461 0.62 1.22 3.39
C GLU A 461 0.98 -0.25 3.22
N ILE A 462 2.28 -0.53 3.10
CA ILE A 462 2.76 -1.85 2.66
C ILE A 462 2.61 -2.95 3.71
N ASP A 463 2.45 -2.55 4.97
CA ASP A 463 2.06 -3.45 6.05
C ASP A 463 0.60 -3.91 5.92
N PHE A 464 -0.21 -3.23 5.10
CA PHE A 464 -1.53 -3.62 4.60
C PHE A 464 -1.47 -3.94 3.10
N GLY A 465 -0.41 -4.64 2.68
CA GLY A 465 -0.07 -4.91 1.29
C GLY A 465 -1.20 -5.52 0.46
N TRP A 466 -2.06 -6.38 1.02
CA TRP A 466 -3.20 -6.94 0.29
C TRP A 466 -4.13 -5.87 -0.28
N VAL A 467 -4.41 -4.81 0.49
CA VAL A 467 -5.32 -3.75 0.05
C VAL A 467 -4.57 -2.72 -0.78
N TRP A 468 -3.38 -2.30 -0.35
CA TRP A 468 -2.77 -1.07 -0.87
C TRP A 468 -1.55 -1.26 -1.76
N THR A 469 -0.93 -2.44 -1.79
CA THR A 469 0.23 -2.75 -2.64
C THR A 469 0.27 -4.26 -2.91
N ASN A 470 -0.71 -4.77 -3.65
CA ASN A 470 -1.02 -6.20 -3.72
C ASN A 470 0.01 -6.98 -4.57
N ALA A 471 0.47 -8.12 -4.05
CA ALA A 471 1.35 -9.06 -4.74
C ALA A 471 0.83 -10.52 -4.63
N GLY A 472 -0.47 -10.68 -4.40
CA GLY A 472 -1.09 -11.92 -3.96
C GLY A 472 -0.81 -12.20 -2.47
N ARG A 473 -1.25 -13.36 -2.00
CA ARG A 473 -0.91 -13.83 -0.64
C ARG A 473 0.58 -14.20 -0.61
N LYS A 474 1.30 -13.63 0.35
CA LYS A 474 2.75 -13.85 0.57
C LYS A 474 3.01 -13.86 2.09
N SER A 475 4.06 -14.54 2.52
CA SER A 475 4.60 -14.35 3.87
C SER A 475 5.21 -12.96 4.00
N ASP A 476 5.35 -12.47 5.24
CA ASP A 476 5.95 -11.17 5.53
C ASP A 476 7.34 -10.98 4.90
N ILE A 477 8.21 -11.99 5.01
CA ILE A 477 9.58 -11.96 4.48
C ILE A 477 9.62 -12.04 2.95
N ALA A 478 8.77 -12.86 2.32
CA ALA A 478 8.71 -12.95 0.86
C ALA A 478 8.13 -11.66 0.26
N TYR A 479 7.10 -11.10 0.90
CA TYR A 479 6.55 -9.80 0.52
C TYR A 479 7.60 -8.68 0.67
N MET A 480 8.36 -8.67 1.77
CA MET A 480 9.43 -7.68 1.95
C MET A 480 10.60 -7.86 1.01
N ASP A 481 10.95 -9.06 0.56
CA ASP A 481 11.96 -9.24 -0.50
C ASP A 481 11.53 -8.58 -1.81
N LEU A 482 10.24 -8.68 -2.19
CA LEU A 482 9.71 -7.97 -3.35
C LEU A 482 9.73 -6.45 -3.14
N TYR A 483 9.24 -6.00 -1.98
CA TYR A 483 9.12 -4.57 -1.68
C TYR A 483 10.48 -3.87 -1.58
N GLN A 484 11.44 -4.46 -0.87
CA GLN A 484 12.77 -3.87 -0.68
C GLN A 484 13.53 -3.74 -2.00
N ARG A 485 13.33 -4.66 -2.96
CA ARG A 485 13.85 -4.53 -4.33
C ARG A 485 13.28 -3.30 -5.03
N SER A 486 11.97 -3.06 -4.91
CA SER A 486 11.32 -1.85 -5.43
C SER A 486 11.93 -0.59 -4.79
N MET A 487 12.09 -0.57 -3.46
CA MET A 487 12.75 0.55 -2.77
C MET A 487 14.17 0.80 -3.25
N ARG A 488 14.99 -0.25 -3.36
CA ARG A 488 16.39 -0.15 -3.82
C ARG A 488 16.45 0.33 -5.26
N MET A 489 15.57 -0.16 -6.11
CA MET A 489 15.52 0.23 -7.52
C MET A 489 15.29 1.74 -7.67
N ILE A 490 14.33 2.29 -6.93
CA ILE A 490 14.06 3.74 -6.92
C ILE A 490 15.27 4.50 -6.37
N ASP A 491 15.84 4.05 -5.25
CA ASP A 491 16.98 4.70 -4.61
C ASP A 491 18.20 4.77 -5.54
N LEU A 492 18.59 3.64 -6.13
CA LEU A 492 19.73 3.53 -7.04
C LEU A 492 19.53 4.39 -8.28
N ILE A 493 18.33 4.40 -8.86
CA ILE A 493 18.03 5.21 -10.04
C ILE A 493 18.00 6.69 -9.71
N ALA A 494 17.32 7.10 -8.64
CA ALA A 494 17.12 8.49 -8.29
C ALA A 494 18.40 9.17 -7.80
N ARG A 495 19.29 8.46 -7.09
CA ARG A 495 20.58 9.00 -6.63
C ARG A 495 21.54 9.35 -7.77
N GLN A 496 21.29 8.87 -8.99
CA GLN A 496 22.00 9.36 -10.17
C GLN A 496 21.71 10.83 -10.48
N TYR A 497 20.60 11.39 -9.97
CA TYR A 497 20.10 12.70 -10.37
C TYR A 497 19.97 13.67 -9.20
N ASP A 498 19.75 13.20 -7.97
CA ASP A 498 19.70 14.04 -6.77
C ASP A 498 20.45 13.32 -5.64
N PRO A 499 21.54 13.90 -5.08
CA PRO A 499 22.32 13.24 -4.02
C PRO A 499 21.60 13.24 -2.66
N SER A 500 20.57 14.06 -2.49
CA SER A 500 19.78 14.22 -1.26
C SER A 500 18.44 13.47 -1.31
N VAL A 501 18.13 12.79 -2.42
CA VAL A 501 16.91 12.00 -2.55
C VAL A 501 16.89 10.86 -1.54
N ARG A 502 15.69 10.52 -1.09
CA ARG A 502 15.43 9.37 -0.22
C ARG A 502 14.22 8.62 -0.73
N THR A 503 14.26 7.31 -0.56
CA THR A 503 13.10 6.43 -0.71
C THR A 503 12.46 6.20 0.66
N TRP A 504 11.13 6.18 0.70
CA TRP A 504 10.39 6.16 1.94
C TRP A 504 9.47 4.96 2.01
N ILE A 505 9.56 4.19 3.09
CA ILE A 505 8.65 3.09 3.38
C ILE A 505 7.35 3.62 3.96
N SER A 506 6.20 3.28 3.38
CA SER A 506 4.88 3.75 3.83
C SER A 506 4.19 2.72 4.73
N LEU A 507 3.83 3.11 5.96
CA LEU A 507 3.29 2.20 6.98
C LEU A 507 2.05 2.77 7.68
N THR A 508 1.08 1.91 7.99
CA THR A 508 -0.15 2.26 8.70
C THR A 508 0.07 2.53 10.20
N HIS A 509 -1.00 2.88 10.92
CA HIS A 509 -1.00 2.98 12.39
C HIS A 509 -1.05 1.60 13.10
N HIS A 510 -1.18 0.49 12.37
CA HIS A 510 -1.13 -0.87 12.92
C HIS A 510 0.33 -1.29 13.16
N TRP A 511 0.81 -1.07 14.39
CA TRP A 511 2.23 -1.15 14.73
C TRP A 511 2.71 -2.58 14.98
N ALA A 512 2.49 -3.11 16.19
CA ALA A 512 2.81 -4.50 16.52
C ALA A 512 1.64 -5.44 16.16
N GLU A 513 0.40 -4.93 16.19
CA GLU A 513 -0.74 -5.70 15.71
C GLU A 513 -0.79 -5.68 14.18
N ARG A 514 -1.20 -6.79 13.57
CA ARG A 514 -1.37 -6.90 12.11
C ARG A 514 -2.61 -6.19 11.59
N GLY A 515 -3.51 -5.78 12.48
CA GLY A 515 -4.82 -5.21 12.16
C GLY A 515 -5.84 -6.25 11.67
N ASN A 516 -5.44 -7.17 10.81
CA ASN A 516 -6.27 -8.26 10.27
C ASN A 516 -5.41 -9.43 9.72
N GLU A 517 -6.05 -10.44 9.12
CA GLU A 517 -5.38 -11.64 8.60
C GLU A 517 -4.44 -11.39 7.39
N TYR A 518 -4.64 -10.30 6.67
CA TYR A 518 -3.86 -9.92 5.48
C TYR A 518 -2.78 -8.86 5.76
N GLY A 519 -2.75 -8.31 6.96
CA GLY A 519 -1.74 -7.35 7.39
C GLY A 519 -0.52 -8.02 8.00
N TYR A 520 0.60 -7.30 8.01
CA TYR A 520 1.88 -7.80 8.54
C TYR A 520 2.30 -7.12 9.86
N GLY A 521 1.77 -5.93 10.14
CA GLY A 521 2.17 -5.07 11.25
C GLY A 521 3.41 -4.24 10.89
N SER A 522 3.32 -2.92 11.06
CA SER A 522 4.35 -1.96 10.65
C SER A 522 5.72 -2.25 11.29
N LYS A 523 5.75 -2.62 12.58
CA LYS A 523 7.00 -2.93 13.30
C LYS A 523 7.74 -4.08 12.62
N ARG A 524 7.02 -5.14 12.26
CA ARG A 524 7.58 -6.33 11.59
C ARG A 524 8.17 -5.98 10.22
N MET A 525 7.49 -5.16 9.44
CA MET A 525 7.97 -4.74 8.12
C MET A 525 9.23 -3.88 8.21
N LEU A 526 9.29 -2.99 9.20
CA LEU A 526 10.47 -2.16 9.46
C LEU A 526 11.65 -3.00 9.93
N ASP A 527 11.43 -3.96 10.83
CA ASP A 527 12.47 -4.88 11.32
C ASP A 527 13.06 -5.72 10.17
N LEU A 528 12.21 -6.21 9.26
CA LEU A 528 12.65 -6.91 8.06
C LEU A 528 13.47 -6.00 7.13
N LEU A 529 13.03 -4.75 6.89
CA LEU A 529 13.78 -3.80 6.08
C LEU A 529 15.18 -3.56 6.65
N VAL A 530 15.30 -3.36 7.97
CA VAL A 530 16.58 -3.21 8.67
C VAL A 530 17.46 -4.45 8.47
N GLN A 531 16.89 -5.65 8.62
CA GLN A 531 17.62 -6.91 8.43
C GLN A 531 18.15 -7.07 7.00
N PHE A 532 17.35 -6.72 5.98
CA PHE A 532 17.80 -6.69 4.58
C PHE A 532 18.89 -5.64 4.35
N CYS A 533 18.79 -4.46 4.96
CA CYS A 533 19.81 -3.41 4.84
C CYS A 533 21.15 -3.84 5.44
N GLN A 534 21.14 -4.46 6.62
CA GLN A 534 22.35 -4.97 7.28
C GLN A 534 23.02 -6.09 6.48
N THR A 535 22.22 -6.92 5.81
CA THR A 535 22.68 -8.08 5.05
C THR A 535 23.19 -7.69 3.65
N GLU A 536 22.40 -6.91 2.91
CA GLU A 536 22.60 -6.67 1.48
C GLU A 536 23.17 -5.28 1.14
N GLY A 537 23.58 -4.51 2.14
CA GLY A 537 24.09 -3.14 1.98
C GLY A 537 23.02 -2.10 2.32
N ASP A 538 23.40 -1.09 3.07
CA ASP A 538 22.44 -0.10 3.60
C ASP A 538 22.25 1.06 2.60
N PHE A 539 21.13 1.76 2.70
CA PHE A 539 20.79 2.90 1.84
C PHE A 539 19.96 3.95 2.62
N PRO A 540 19.91 5.23 2.17
CA PRO A 540 19.35 6.33 2.96
C PRO A 540 17.80 6.39 2.98
N TRP A 541 17.11 5.27 3.23
CA TRP A 541 15.66 5.27 3.38
C TRP A 541 15.15 6.12 4.56
N GLY A 542 13.90 6.60 4.46
CA GLY A 542 13.13 7.27 5.52
C GLY A 542 11.78 6.58 5.76
N LEU A 543 11.06 6.98 6.82
CA LEU A 543 9.78 6.39 7.19
C LEU A 543 8.59 7.33 6.91
N ALA A 544 7.66 6.90 6.06
CA ALA A 544 6.41 7.56 5.73
C ALA A 544 5.27 6.94 6.57
N TYR A 545 5.09 7.40 7.82
CA TYR A 545 4.16 6.77 8.78
C TYR A 545 2.77 7.39 8.74
N HIS A 546 1.71 6.59 8.90
CA HIS A 546 0.32 7.05 8.83
C HIS A 546 -0.41 6.98 10.19
N PRO A 547 -0.15 7.91 11.13
CA PRO A 547 -0.73 7.86 12.47
C PRO A 547 -2.16 8.41 12.48
N TYR A 548 -3.12 7.55 12.20
CA TYR A 548 -4.53 7.84 12.44
C TYR A 548 -4.91 7.55 13.90
N PRO A 549 -6.01 8.13 14.41
CA PRO A 549 -6.68 7.62 15.59
C PRO A 549 -6.98 6.12 15.43
N GLN A 550 -7.06 5.39 16.55
CA GLN A 550 -7.28 3.95 16.52
C GLN A 550 -8.49 3.53 15.66
N SER A 551 -9.55 4.33 15.68
CA SER A 551 -10.70 4.22 14.78
C SER A 551 -10.74 5.45 13.89
N LEU A 552 -10.72 5.26 12.56
CA LEU A 552 -10.76 6.36 11.59
C LEU A 552 -12.00 7.25 11.73
N PHE A 553 -13.07 6.71 12.31
CA PHE A 553 -14.35 7.41 12.51
C PHE A 553 -14.43 8.19 13.82
N ASN A 554 -13.49 7.95 14.74
CA ASN A 554 -13.42 8.63 16.02
C ASN A 554 -12.19 9.54 16.09
N PRO A 555 -12.36 10.87 15.98
CA PRO A 555 -11.23 11.81 16.06
C PRO A 555 -10.63 11.92 17.47
N ARG A 556 -11.27 11.36 18.50
CA ARG A 556 -10.87 11.47 19.90
C ARG A 556 -9.70 10.56 20.26
N THR A 557 -8.56 10.75 19.61
CA THR A 557 -7.36 9.91 19.78
C THR A 557 -6.86 9.84 21.22
N TRP A 558 -7.14 10.84 22.07
CA TRP A 558 -6.81 10.76 23.50
C TRP A 558 -7.51 9.59 24.23
N GLN A 559 -8.58 9.04 23.65
CA GLN A 559 -9.33 7.89 24.14
C GLN A 559 -8.85 6.56 23.53
N ASP A 560 -7.80 6.55 22.70
CA ASP A 560 -7.32 5.33 22.04
C ASP A 560 -6.75 4.34 23.08
N GLU A 561 -7.33 3.17 23.20
CA GLU A 561 -6.97 2.17 24.23
C GLU A 561 -5.84 1.23 23.77
N LYS A 562 -5.67 1.06 22.46
CA LYS A 562 -4.60 0.23 21.84
C LYS A 562 -3.27 0.97 21.68
N ALA A 563 -3.20 2.20 22.14
CA ALA A 563 -2.03 3.07 22.05
C ALA A 563 -1.34 3.13 23.42
N THR A 564 -0.46 2.16 23.68
CA THR A 564 0.38 2.10 24.90
C THR A 564 1.74 2.75 24.67
N PHE A 565 2.51 2.99 25.73
CA PHE A 565 3.84 3.62 25.66
C PHE A 565 4.97 2.57 25.75
N GLU A 566 4.84 1.51 24.96
CA GLU A 566 5.81 0.41 24.85
C GLU A 566 6.15 0.18 23.37
N PHE A 567 7.34 -0.34 23.06
CA PHE A 567 7.73 -0.60 21.67
C PHE A 567 6.87 -1.64 20.97
N ASP A 568 6.20 -2.52 21.72
CA ASP A 568 5.26 -3.53 21.20
C ASP A 568 3.79 -3.08 21.32
N THR A 569 3.53 -1.77 21.46
CA THR A 569 2.17 -1.21 21.43
C THR A 569 1.40 -1.73 20.20
N PRO A 570 0.13 -2.17 20.35
CA PRO A 570 -0.64 -2.67 19.21
C PRO A 570 -0.73 -1.64 18.07
N LYS A 571 -1.01 -0.38 18.40
CA LYS A 571 -1.07 0.73 17.44
C LYS A 571 -0.18 1.88 17.88
N ILE A 572 0.37 2.62 16.91
CA ILE A 572 0.88 3.97 17.14
C ILE A 572 -0.09 4.96 16.51
N THR A 573 -0.70 5.75 17.37
CA THR A 573 -1.69 6.79 17.05
C THR A 573 -1.13 8.14 17.49
N PRO A 574 -1.81 9.27 17.24
CA PRO A 574 -1.40 10.53 17.82
C PRO A 574 -1.28 10.55 19.35
N LYS A 575 -1.97 9.66 20.08
CA LYS A 575 -1.89 9.54 21.55
C LYS A 575 -0.50 9.16 22.05
N ASN A 576 0.16 8.20 21.40
CA ASN A 576 1.43 7.61 21.81
C ASN A 576 2.54 7.78 20.76
N ILE A 577 2.45 8.82 19.92
CA ILE A 577 3.38 9.07 18.81
C ILE A 577 4.85 9.20 19.25
N GLU A 578 5.10 9.48 20.54
CA GLU A 578 6.43 9.43 21.16
C GLU A 578 7.11 8.05 21.03
N VAL A 579 6.33 6.95 20.98
CA VAL A 579 6.85 5.59 20.77
C VAL A 579 7.59 5.50 19.44
N LEU A 580 7.06 6.11 18.38
CA LEU A 580 7.70 6.10 17.06
C LEU A 580 9.03 6.85 17.08
N ASP A 581 9.07 8.01 17.75
CA ASP A 581 10.29 8.80 17.87
C ASP A 581 11.37 8.06 18.67
N ALA A 582 11.00 7.43 19.78
CA ALA A 582 11.90 6.59 20.56
C ALA A 582 12.39 5.37 19.76
N TYR A 583 11.50 4.69 19.03
CA TYR A 583 11.84 3.51 18.22
C TYR A 583 12.85 3.86 17.13
N MET A 584 12.61 4.94 16.38
CA MET A 584 13.50 5.37 15.29
C MET A 584 14.89 5.81 15.77
N LYS A 585 15.05 6.13 17.06
CA LYS A 585 16.34 6.48 17.68
C LYS A 585 17.19 5.28 18.09
N LEU A 586 16.62 4.07 18.07
CA LEU A 586 17.33 2.83 18.38
C LEU A 586 18.54 2.64 17.43
N PRO A 587 19.68 2.12 17.92
CA PRO A 587 20.90 2.01 17.12
C PRO A 587 20.72 1.28 15.79
N GLN A 588 19.93 0.20 15.76
CA GLN A 588 19.69 -0.59 14.55
C GLN A 588 18.94 0.16 13.45
N ASN A 589 18.25 1.26 13.78
CA ASN A 589 17.47 2.07 12.85
C ASN A 589 18.28 3.24 12.25
N ARG A 590 19.54 3.41 12.65
CA ARG A 590 20.39 4.53 12.20
C ARG A 590 21.00 4.27 10.83
N TYR A 591 21.27 5.34 10.09
CA TYR A 591 22.06 5.33 8.87
C TYR A 591 23.32 6.16 9.09
N HIS A 592 24.50 5.55 8.99
CA HIS A 592 25.77 6.23 9.28
C HIS A 592 25.72 7.04 10.58
N ASP A 593 25.25 6.40 11.66
CA ASP A 593 25.02 6.98 13.00
C ASP A 593 23.93 8.08 13.12
N ALA A 594 23.31 8.49 12.03
CA ALA A 594 22.20 9.45 12.03
C ALA A 594 20.84 8.74 12.16
N VAL A 595 19.91 9.37 12.89
CA VAL A 595 18.51 8.92 12.96
C VAL A 595 17.87 9.09 11.59
N ARG A 596 17.16 8.07 11.12
CA ARG A 596 16.42 8.17 9.85
C ARG A 596 15.20 9.07 10.02
N PRO A 597 14.93 9.94 9.04
CA PRO A 597 13.85 10.90 9.16
C PRO A 597 12.49 10.22 9.02
N VAL A 598 11.51 10.77 9.73
CA VAL A 598 10.11 10.35 9.69
C VAL A 598 9.27 11.49 9.12
N HIS A 599 8.48 11.18 8.09
CA HIS A 599 7.40 12.01 7.59
C HIS A 599 6.10 11.32 7.95
N LEU A 600 5.21 12.02 8.65
CA LEU A 600 3.86 11.55 8.84
C LEU A 600 3.09 11.88 7.56
N SER A 601 3.14 11.00 6.56
CA SER A 601 2.75 11.27 5.16
C SER A 601 1.25 11.26 4.91
N GLU A 602 0.48 10.65 5.81
CA GLU A 602 -0.97 10.62 5.78
C GLU A 602 -1.51 10.53 7.21
N ASN A 603 -2.54 11.28 7.55
CA ASN A 603 -3.20 11.28 8.85
C ASN A 603 -4.37 12.26 8.78
N GLY A 604 -5.40 12.03 9.57
CA GLY A 604 -6.55 12.92 9.61
C GLY A 604 -7.45 12.62 10.79
N PHE A 605 -8.28 13.60 11.16
CA PHE A 605 -9.29 13.45 12.20
C PHE A 605 -10.65 13.60 11.55
N ASN A 606 -11.52 12.59 11.69
CA ASN A 606 -12.83 12.61 11.06
C ASN A 606 -13.79 13.50 11.83
N SER A 607 -14.50 14.39 11.14
CA SER A 607 -15.72 15.01 11.67
C SER A 607 -16.94 14.23 11.14
N LYS A 608 -17.69 13.54 12.01
CA LYS A 608 -18.85 12.71 11.58
C LYS A 608 -19.83 13.51 10.68
N ASP A 609 -20.03 14.77 11.01
CA ASP A 609 -20.78 15.76 10.25
C ASP A 609 -20.12 17.16 10.39
N TYR A 610 -20.82 18.22 9.95
CA TYR A 610 -20.36 19.61 10.09
C TYR A 610 -20.96 20.34 11.30
N SER A 611 -21.55 19.64 12.27
CA SER A 611 -21.97 20.25 13.53
C SER A 611 -20.76 20.84 14.26
N ASP A 612 -21.00 21.85 15.08
CA ASP A 612 -19.94 22.47 15.89
C ASP A 612 -19.27 21.42 16.79
N ALA A 613 -20.03 20.52 17.41
CA ALA A 613 -19.49 19.47 18.26
C ALA A 613 -18.54 18.52 17.50
N ALA A 614 -18.93 18.04 16.32
CA ALA A 614 -18.08 17.16 15.51
C ALA A 614 -16.79 17.88 15.04
N GLN A 615 -16.89 19.15 14.68
CA GLN A 615 -15.72 19.96 14.30
C GLN A 615 -14.82 20.30 15.50
N GLN A 616 -15.38 20.45 16.69
CA GLN A 616 -14.61 20.63 17.94
C GLN A 616 -13.78 19.38 18.27
N ASP A 617 -14.39 18.19 18.18
CA ASP A 617 -13.67 16.92 18.38
C ASP A 617 -12.57 16.73 17.32
N GLN A 618 -12.86 17.05 16.06
CA GLN A 618 -11.91 17.02 14.96
C GLN A 618 -10.67 17.89 15.24
N ALA A 619 -10.91 19.15 15.61
CA ALA A 619 -9.84 20.11 15.87
C ALA A 619 -9.09 19.81 17.18
N ALA A 620 -9.76 19.24 18.19
CA ALA A 620 -9.10 18.76 19.40
C ALA A 620 -8.11 17.63 19.13
N GLY A 621 -8.47 16.68 18.25
CA GLY A 621 -7.56 15.61 17.83
C GLY A 621 -6.31 16.17 17.16
N MET A 622 -6.49 17.15 16.27
CA MET A 622 -5.38 17.86 15.62
C MET A 622 -4.50 18.63 16.62
N ALA A 623 -5.09 19.34 17.57
CA ALA A 623 -4.36 20.11 18.56
C ALA A 623 -3.44 19.21 19.41
N LEU A 624 -3.97 18.07 19.89
CA LEU A 624 -3.20 17.07 20.63
C LEU A 624 -2.03 16.53 19.79
N ALA A 625 -2.30 16.12 18.55
CA ALA A 625 -1.28 15.57 17.66
C ALA A 625 -0.14 16.57 17.43
N TRP A 626 -0.47 17.81 17.07
CA TRP A 626 0.52 18.85 16.82
C TRP A 626 1.41 19.12 18.04
N LYS A 627 0.80 19.31 19.21
CA LYS A 627 1.52 19.61 20.45
C LYS A 627 2.50 18.52 20.85
N LYS A 628 2.19 17.25 20.55
CA LYS A 628 3.14 16.14 20.71
C LYS A 628 4.26 16.18 19.65
N ILE A 629 3.87 16.21 18.37
CA ILE A 629 4.79 16.12 17.21
C ILE A 629 5.86 17.21 17.21
N GLN A 630 5.55 18.43 17.66
CA GLN A 630 6.49 19.55 17.68
C GLN A 630 7.83 19.19 18.33
N SER A 631 7.80 18.46 19.45
CA SER A 631 8.99 18.12 20.24
C SER A 631 9.78 16.90 19.74
N LEU A 632 9.21 16.09 18.83
CA LEU A 632 9.78 14.82 18.40
C LEU A 632 10.79 15.01 17.28
N SER A 633 12.05 14.68 17.54
CA SER A 633 13.17 15.04 16.66
C SER A 633 13.33 14.13 15.45
N SER A 634 12.85 12.87 15.50
CA SER A 634 12.86 12.02 14.31
C SER A 634 11.79 12.42 13.30
N ILE A 635 10.70 13.06 13.76
CA ILE A 635 9.58 13.50 12.92
C ILE A 635 9.89 14.88 12.36
N GLU A 636 10.26 14.91 11.08
CA GLU A 636 10.63 16.14 10.38
C GLU A 636 9.41 16.84 9.77
N ILE A 637 8.41 16.08 9.30
CA ILE A 637 7.23 16.64 8.62
C ILE A 637 5.96 15.92 9.02
N TRP A 638 4.88 16.68 9.13
CA TRP A 638 3.52 16.24 9.32
C TRP A 638 2.63 16.69 8.17
N HIS A 639 2.34 15.78 7.25
CA HIS A 639 1.43 16.00 6.13
C HIS A 639 0.00 15.74 6.58
N TYR A 640 -0.76 16.80 6.87
CA TYR A 640 -2.17 16.63 7.22
C TYR A 640 -2.99 16.20 6.00
N HIS A 641 -3.71 15.09 6.11
CA HIS A 641 -4.57 14.54 5.07
C HIS A 641 -6.04 14.52 5.49
N ASN A 642 -6.99 14.85 4.64
CA ASN A 642 -6.85 15.56 3.38
C ASN A 642 -7.06 17.07 3.60
N TRP A 643 -6.75 17.91 2.61
CA TRP A 643 -7.03 19.35 2.70
C TRP A 643 -8.47 19.72 2.31
N ILE A 644 -9.17 18.81 1.60
CA ILE A 644 -10.59 18.91 1.23
C ILE A 644 -11.24 17.55 1.47
N ASP A 645 -12.41 17.54 2.11
CA ASP A 645 -13.24 16.33 2.27
C ASP A 645 -13.47 15.63 0.91
N ASN A 646 -13.36 14.31 0.90
CA ASN A 646 -13.35 13.52 -0.33
C ASN A 646 -14.33 12.35 -0.28
N ARG A 647 -15.27 12.31 -1.23
CA ARG A 647 -16.31 11.27 -1.28
C ARG A 647 -15.76 9.85 -1.47
N ARG A 648 -14.50 9.72 -1.89
CA ARG A 648 -13.82 8.44 -2.13
C ARG A 648 -13.01 7.93 -0.93
N GLU A 649 -13.16 8.55 0.25
CA GLU A 649 -12.48 8.15 1.49
C GLU A 649 -13.50 7.53 2.46
N GLY A 650 -14.32 6.58 1.99
CA GLY A 650 -15.24 5.81 2.83
C GLY A 650 -16.20 6.61 3.73
N GLY A 651 -16.64 7.79 3.29
CA GLY A 651 -17.56 8.63 4.07
C GLY A 651 -16.89 9.49 5.14
N LEU A 652 -15.56 9.37 5.31
CA LEU A 652 -14.76 10.23 6.16
C LEU A 652 -14.85 11.69 5.70
N LYS A 653 -14.88 12.60 6.67
CA LYS A 653 -14.78 14.05 6.48
C LYS A 653 -13.58 14.57 7.27
N ILE A 654 -12.39 14.14 6.87
CA ILE A 654 -11.11 14.48 7.51
C ILE A 654 -10.52 15.82 7.06
N GLY A 655 -11.07 16.38 5.99
CA GLY A 655 -10.67 17.62 5.33
C GLY A 655 -10.54 18.81 6.27
N LEU A 656 -9.58 19.68 5.95
CA LEU A 656 -9.57 21.07 6.46
C LEU A 656 -10.77 21.87 5.92
N ARG A 657 -11.23 21.50 4.72
CA ARG A 657 -12.37 22.10 4.04
C ARG A 657 -13.45 21.08 3.77
N LYS A 658 -14.69 21.57 3.72
CA LYS A 658 -15.88 20.81 3.29
C LYS A 658 -15.76 20.34 1.84
N PHE A 659 -16.67 19.45 1.43
CA PHE A 659 -16.75 18.99 0.04
C PHE A 659 -16.89 20.15 -0.96
N ARG A 660 -16.46 19.89 -2.20
CA ARG A 660 -16.60 20.85 -3.31
C ARG A 660 -18.04 21.15 -3.69
N ASP A 661 -18.88 20.14 -3.55
CA ASP A 661 -20.29 20.14 -3.87
C ASP A 661 -21.16 20.32 -2.61
N GLU A 662 -20.55 20.76 -1.49
CA GLU A 662 -21.29 20.96 -0.25
C GLU A 662 -22.38 22.03 -0.44
N SER A 663 -23.59 21.71 -0.02
CA SER A 663 -24.75 22.59 -0.21
C SER A 663 -24.60 23.85 0.65
N GLY A 664 -24.70 25.02 0.02
CA GLY A 664 -24.65 26.33 0.69
C GLY A 664 -23.26 26.81 1.11
N ASP A 665 -22.30 25.91 1.32
CA ASP A 665 -20.93 26.25 1.75
C ASP A 665 -19.85 25.35 1.09
N PRO A 666 -19.77 25.34 -0.26
CA PRO A 666 -18.80 24.54 -1.00
C PRO A 666 -17.37 24.98 -0.67
N LEU A 667 -16.48 24.02 -0.38
CA LEU A 667 -15.11 24.27 0.07
C LEU A 667 -14.99 25.15 1.33
N GLY A 668 -16.08 25.26 2.10
CA GLY A 668 -16.13 26.00 3.35
C GLY A 668 -15.02 25.59 4.31
N LYS A 669 -14.47 26.57 5.03
CA LYS A 669 -13.44 26.31 6.05
C LYS A 669 -14.09 25.67 7.27
N LYS A 670 -13.55 24.53 7.72
CA LYS A 670 -13.92 23.92 9.00
C LYS A 670 -13.13 24.56 10.14
N LEU A 671 -13.53 24.35 11.40
CA LEU A 671 -12.80 24.88 12.57
C LEU A 671 -11.33 24.49 12.56
N ILE A 672 -11.05 23.24 12.19
CA ILE A 672 -9.71 22.68 12.07
C ILE A 672 -8.80 23.44 11.09
N TRP A 673 -9.36 24.11 10.07
CA TRP A 673 -8.60 24.94 9.12
C TRP A 673 -7.94 26.13 9.83
N ASN A 674 -8.70 26.81 10.70
CA ASN A 674 -8.20 27.99 11.41
C ASN A 674 -7.12 27.59 12.43
N LEU A 675 -7.32 26.46 13.10
CA LEU A 675 -6.32 25.87 13.98
C LEU A 675 -5.04 25.53 13.21
N TYR A 676 -5.17 24.81 12.09
CA TYR A 676 -4.02 24.43 11.28
C TYR A 676 -3.28 25.66 10.75
N GLN A 677 -3.98 26.71 10.34
CA GLN A 677 -3.36 27.99 9.98
C GLN A 677 -2.55 28.59 11.15
N ALA A 678 -3.05 28.52 12.38
CA ALA A 678 -2.43 29.15 13.54
C ALA A 678 -1.15 28.44 14.01
N PHE A 679 -0.98 27.15 13.72
CA PHE A 679 0.22 26.40 14.07
C PHE A 679 1.51 27.02 13.52
N GLY A 680 2.53 27.07 14.36
CA GLY A 680 3.82 27.71 14.09
C GLY A 680 3.80 29.24 14.11
N THR A 681 2.69 29.86 14.54
CA THR A 681 2.53 31.32 14.60
C THR A 681 2.31 31.79 16.04
N PRO A 682 2.44 33.10 16.34
CA PRO A 682 2.11 33.64 17.67
C PRO A 682 0.66 33.40 18.13
N ARG A 683 -0.25 32.98 17.24
CA ARG A 683 -1.64 32.65 17.57
C ARG A 683 -1.84 31.20 18.02
N GLU A 684 -0.84 30.34 17.86
CA GLU A 684 -0.95 28.89 18.08
C GLU A 684 -1.58 28.56 19.44
N ASP A 685 -1.02 29.06 20.54
CA ASP A 685 -1.49 28.72 21.87
C ASP A 685 -2.91 29.22 22.13
N ALA A 686 -3.24 30.43 21.65
CA ALA A 686 -4.58 31.00 21.82
C ALA A 686 -5.66 30.21 21.08
N GLU A 687 -5.33 29.61 19.92
CA GLU A 687 -6.25 28.76 19.17
C GLU A 687 -6.27 27.33 19.71
N ALA A 688 -5.11 26.73 20.01
CA ALA A 688 -5.00 25.36 20.49
C ALA A 688 -5.62 25.19 21.89
N ASN A 689 -5.37 26.11 22.83
CA ASN A 689 -5.80 25.97 24.23
C ASN A 689 -7.31 25.85 24.42
N ARG A 690 -8.11 26.28 23.42
CA ARG A 690 -9.57 26.12 23.42
C ARG A 690 -10.00 24.65 23.47
N TYR A 691 -9.15 23.76 22.97
CA TYR A 691 -9.45 22.34 22.86
C TYR A 691 -9.02 21.51 24.08
N LEU A 692 -8.32 22.09 25.06
CA LEU A 692 -7.99 21.42 26.32
C LEU A 692 -9.25 20.94 27.06
N GLN A 693 -10.32 21.76 27.04
CA GLN A 693 -11.61 21.39 27.63
C GLN A 693 -12.26 20.20 26.93
N THR A 694 -12.21 20.14 25.58
CA THR A 694 -12.74 19.01 24.79
C THR A 694 -11.98 17.72 25.07
N ILE A 695 -10.66 17.81 25.25
CA ILE A 695 -9.79 16.68 25.59
C ILE A 695 -10.00 16.25 27.05
N GLY A 696 -10.39 17.16 27.93
CA GLY A 696 -10.50 16.93 29.37
C GLY A 696 -9.17 17.10 30.13
N ALA A 697 -8.22 17.85 29.57
CA ALA A 697 -6.91 18.14 30.17
C ALA A 697 -6.84 19.56 30.70
N LYS A 698 -6.02 19.81 31.72
CA LYS A 698 -5.79 21.16 32.26
C LYS A 698 -4.63 21.87 31.58
N SER A 699 -3.69 21.12 31.01
CA SER A 699 -2.54 21.64 30.29
C SER A 699 -2.04 20.63 29.25
N TRP A 700 -1.24 21.10 28.29
CA TRP A 700 -0.59 20.22 27.32
C TRP A 700 0.46 19.32 27.94
N ASP A 701 1.09 19.74 29.05
CA ASP A 701 2.10 18.95 29.76
C ASP A 701 1.53 17.65 30.35
N GLU A 702 0.25 17.63 30.73
CA GLU A 702 -0.45 16.41 31.18
C GLU A 702 -0.59 15.37 30.06
N LEU A 703 -0.48 15.79 28.80
CA LEU A 703 -0.71 14.95 27.63
C LEU A 703 0.60 14.44 27.01
N ILE A 704 1.76 15.02 27.36
CA ILE A 704 3.07 14.63 26.82
C ILE A 704 3.66 13.51 27.66
N HIS A 705 4.06 12.41 27.00
CA HIS A 705 4.76 11.32 27.69
C HIS A 705 6.25 11.65 27.84
N ARG A 706 6.76 11.58 29.07
CA ARG A 706 8.15 11.95 29.41
C ARG A 706 8.96 10.81 30.02
N GLU A 707 8.32 9.67 30.28
CA GLU A 707 9.01 8.49 30.81
C GLU A 707 9.78 7.77 29.70
N ASN A 708 10.67 6.86 30.09
CA ASN A 708 11.39 6.06 29.11
C ASN A 708 10.45 5.03 28.48
N ILE A 709 10.47 4.98 27.16
CA ILE A 709 9.75 3.98 26.37
C ILE A 709 10.69 2.79 26.15
N HIS A 710 10.18 1.59 26.38
CA HIS A 710 10.93 0.33 26.34
C HIS A 710 10.25 -0.73 25.49
#